data_AF-A0A1H5DGB7-F1
#
_entry.id   AF-A0A1H5DGB7-F1
#
_cell.length_a   1.000
_cell.length_b   1.000
_cell.length_c   1.000
_cell.angle_alpha   90.00
_cell.angle_beta   90.00
_cell.angle_gamma   90.00
#
_symmetry.space_group_name_H-M   'P 1'
#
loop_
_entity.id
_entity.type
_entity.pdbx_description
1 polymer ?
#
loop_
_entity_poly.entity_id
_entity_poly.type
_entity_poly.pdbx_seq_one_letter_code
_entity_poly.pdbx_strand_id
1 'polypeptide(L)'
;MATYTITYNVTGNEWVDLNLVNGFVIYDINNVSDFVNETLNYAGPVIGPLITQAYGYNNVFDGSQYLLGNDVFYIANVPSGDIAVGTISGGEFDVTGGETSGVTVEAGGSLVIYTGLDVSALINSGGQERVRSGGIANGAQITNGGYQEVLFGGSATSATISSGGLQQVFGTASDTIVNSGGQQQVGVAGNEITISTIVNSGGSEIVLSGGTASSTTLKGGEQDIYGSAIGTDVNSGGFIAVFSGGTASSTTVNSGGLYNFSGYAHKTTVNSGGFEIDYSGAIADSTIVNSGGIEYVLSGATATSTTVNSGGLLGLQGGALASGWTISSGGILGIKDGYNLSNYQVSDTVLEVRSGGIASGTTIDSGGVEYVQNSGTDISAIVNSGGSQYLQASPTIFFSGGSEIFVPGTGAETVSGTIINSGGNEYVSSGGIAIGTSINSGGTATVYDGGTLSGTVVDNGTLIFNLSGTDTFAGTLTGSGSLVVEGGGKLVLSGGDAFTGQVTISGGTLELTSAGAAGSGSIAFGSAPLTTLKIDGTTMPKNVISGFTPADSIDLANVPFDSTSGATIFATANAPPANYVLQVVEGGPLIQGGNTHDLQLDSSKPFGGGFQLSADPSGKGTDITVSSGAVTNYSTSTNNSPYSGVCQISYVNANGVEVDLGTGFIIGSQTILTAAHVVKPAGQVLKDMIVRPGTPLAGTGPAFFGDAVANPMWNPRSSTGETPSEAQYDFAIINCPGANFSPSSWFGLLPNYPGGTVNLTGYPGVFLEQTTQFNDIGTVTADPNYALLDYGPTTPVISFPGDSGGPLWVYNGSTVSAVGIAVTDVWAVQLTSSNLDLIQKLGISFTDVGPGQTLNGIVIANGNTLEVLGTAIGTVVNSGGTENVYGTDTGATVNNGGFQYVLAGGTATNTRVDGIQVVSAGGTAISATLGGGEQDVYGTAGNTIVDSGGLEDIFSGGIASATTINGGTMELTSGGSAGSGPITFKGTGGMLKVDGTAMPNNVISGFALGDTIDLTGVSFSSGGSVALISGNVLQIVENGQTYDLQLNPQQSFRGESFDLSADKSGGTNVVLDAPERPTLTVPSSLTVAAGGSIAMGISVTPVDSDDAVFVGITGVPRFETITAGDGHLVRKLPGGTYIFTAADVNTAGGLTLHSSYGGTGHPVNKLIVAAANTTAGELAATIPPKTITVTDPPATISPSYQSLALLNQFSAAGLREQDGIPIVASSRTEINPGAEAFLTQPHHEMPV
;
A
#
# COMPACT_ATOMS: atom_id res chain seq x y z
N MET A 1 67.82 -74.07 -47.23
CA MET A 1 69.21 -73.56 -47.29
C MET A 1 69.25 -72.35 -48.21
N ALA A 2 69.17 -71.16 -47.64
CA ALA A 2 69.54 -69.88 -48.24
C ALA A 2 69.76 -68.94 -47.05
N THR A 3 71.00 -68.54 -46.79
CA THR A 3 71.35 -67.74 -45.61
C THR A 3 71.41 -66.27 -46.00
N TYR A 4 70.67 -65.42 -45.30
CA TYR A 4 70.74 -63.97 -45.48
C TYR A 4 71.41 -63.36 -44.25
N THR A 5 72.60 -62.78 -44.45
CA THR A 5 73.28 -61.99 -43.44
C THR A 5 72.84 -60.53 -43.59
N ILE A 6 72.31 -59.93 -42.51
CA ILE A 6 72.05 -58.49 -42.42
C ILE A 6 72.98 -57.94 -41.35
N THR A 7 73.94 -57.12 -41.75
CA THR A 7 74.90 -56.48 -40.85
C THR A 7 74.49 -55.03 -40.63
N TYR A 8 74.32 -54.63 -39.36
CA TYR A 8 74.04 -53.24 -38.98
C TYR A 8 75.05 -52.75 -37.94
N ASN A 9 75.32 -51.45 -37.93
CA ASN A 9 76.35 -50.83 -37.10
C ASN A 9 75.68 -50.03 -35.96
N VAL A 10 75.96 -50.40 -34.72
CA VAL A 10 75.57 -49.65 -33.52
C VAL A 10 76.83 -49.14 -32.85
N THR A 11 76.99 -47.81 -32.81
CA THR A 11 78.01 -47.07 -32.03
C THR A 11 79.40 -47.75 -32.01
N GLY A 12 80.10 -47.66 -33.15
CA GLY A 12 81.24 -48.52 -33.47
C GLY A 12 82.31 -48.73 -32.40
N ASN A 13 82.35 -49.97 -31.89
CA ASN A 13 83.60 -50.74 -31.86
C ASN A 13 83.43 -52.28 -31.83
N GLU A 14 82.19 -52.82 -31.84
CA GLU A 14 81.92 -54.25 -31.95
C GLU A 14 80.99 -54.56 -33.13
N TRP A 15 81.07 -55.80 -33.64
CA TRP A 15 80.23 -56.33 -34.72
C TRP A 15 79.55 -57.62 -34.24
N VAL A 16 78.25 -57.79 -34.53
CA VAL A 16 77.47 -58.96 -34.12
C VAL A 16 76.83 -59.63 -35.34
N ASP A 17 77.22 -60.88 -35.60
CA ASP A 17 76.63 -61.72 -36.66
C ASP A 17 75.45 -62.55 -36.13
N LEU A 18 74.24 -62.23 -36.60
CA LEU A 18 73.00 -62.90 -36.18
C LEU A 18 72.56 -63.96 -37.22
N ASN A 19 72.80 -65.23 -36.91
CA ASN A 19 72.41 -66.36 -37.77
C ASN A 19 71.02 -66.89 -37.40
N LEU A 20 70.01 -66.64 -38.25
CA LEU A 20 68.63 -67.03 -38.01
C LEU A 20 68.30 -68.44 -38.52
N VAL A 21 67.91 -69.33 -37.60
CA VAL A 21 67.19 -70.59 -37.90
C VAL A 21 66.05 -70.72 -36.89
N ASN A 22 64.80 -70.73 -37.38
CA ASN A 22 63.57 -70.86 -36.59
C ASN A 22 63.38 -69.89 -35.40
N GLY A 23 63.94 -68.67 -35.49
CA GLY A 23 63.33 -67.46 -34.93
C GLY A 23 63.26 -67.26 -33.41
N PHE A 24 63.72 -68.21 -32.59
CA PHE A 24 63.73 -68.06 -31.13
C PHE A 24 65.13 -67.76 -30.60
N VAL A 25 65.29 -66.58 -29.99
CA VAL A 25 66.35 -66.27 -29.02
C VAL A 25 65.64 -65.74 -27.78
N ILE A 26 65.81 -66.43 -26.65
CA ILE A 26 65.33 -65.97 -25.35
C ILE A 26 66.49 -65.24 -24.67
N TYR A 27 66.26 -64.01 -24.23
CA TYR A 27 67.10 -63.35 -23.23
C TYR A 27 66.32 -63.21 -21.93
N ASP A 28 66.81 -63.91 -20.90
CA ASP A 28 66.43 -63.71 -19.51
C ASP A 28 67.41 -62.71 -18.89
N ILE A 29 66.90 -61.58 -18.39
CA ILE A 29 67.64 -60.65 -17.54
C ILE A 29 66.76 -60.29 -16.34
N ASN A 30 66.93 -61.04 -15.26
CA ASN A 30 66.45 -60.67 -13.93
C ASN A 30 67.36 -59.59 -13.31
N ASN A 31 66.74 -58.62 -12.61
CA ASN A 31 67.32 -57.48 -11.89
C ASN A 31 68.00 -56.36 -12.72
N VAL A 32 67.48 -55.14 -12.57
CA VAL A 32 68.13 -54.05 -11.81
C VAL A 32 67.05 -53.00 -11.46
N SER A 33 67.19 -52.32 -10.32
CA SER A 33 66.31 -51.23 -9.88
C SER A 33 66.79 -49.86 -10.40
N ASP A 34 65.90 -48.87 -10.34
CA ASP A 34 66.16 -47.43 -10.52
C ASP A 34 66.61 -47.00 -11.94
N PHE A 35 65.78 -46.21 -12.61
CA PHE A 35 66.16 -44.81 -12.90
C PHE A 35 64.93 -43.92 -13.19
N VAL A 36 65.16 -42.61 -13.25
CA VAL A 36 64.13 -41.57 -13.22
C VAL A 36 63.77 -41.04 -14.62
N ASN A 37 62.47 -40.81 -14.81
CA ASN A 37 61.81 -39.86 -15.72
C ASN A 37 62.70 -38.95 -16.60
N GLU A 38 62.62 -39.09 -17.93
CA GLU A 38 62.97 -38.00 -18.86
C GLU A 38 62.12 -38.05 -20.15
N THR A 39 61.63 -36.89 -20.59
CA THR A 39 60.66 -36.75 -21.70
C THR A 39 61.36 -36.62 -23.05
N LEU A 40 60.94 -37.37 -24.07
CA LEU A 40 61.38 -37.13 -25.46
C LEU A 40 60.22 -37.07 -26.46
N ASN A 41 59.95 -35.87 -26.97
CA ASN A 41 59.06 -35.65 -28.12
C ASN A 41 59.75 -36.08 -29.42
N TYR A 42 59.05 -36.81 -30.29
CA TYR A 42 59.24 -36.68 -31.75
C TYR A 42 57.96 -37.01 -32.52
N ALA A 43 57.74 -36.32 -33.64
CA ALA A 43 56.53 -36.45 -34.45
C ALA A 43 56.84 -36.90 -35.89
N GLY A 44 55.99 -37.74 -36.47
CA GLY A 44 56.09 -38.19 -37.86
C GLY A 44 55.26 -39.46 -38.15
N PRO A 45 54.37 -39.48 -39.15
CA PRO A 45 53.47 -40.62 -39.41
C PRO A 45 53.98 -41.59 -40.50
N VAL A 46 53.42 -42.82 -40.57
CA VAL A 46 53.09 -43.50 -41.85
C VAL A 46 52.19 -44.76 -41.67
N ILE A 47 50.98 -44.67 -42.22
CA ILE A 47 50.20 -45.67 -42.98
C ILE A 47 50.17 -47.16 -42.54
N GLY A 48 49.00 -47.60 -42.03
CA GLY A 48 48.25 -48.76 -42.61
C GLY A 48 48.44 -50.15 -41.97
N PRO A 49 47.41 -50.75 -41.35
CA PRO A 49 47.48 -52.11 -40.81
C PRO A 49 47.28 -53.20 -41.88
N LEU A 50 48.03 -54.31 -41.76
CA LEU A 50 47.82 -55.54 -42.52
C LEU A 50 47.20 -56.60 -41.58
N ILE A 51 46.06 -57.16 -41.96
CA ILE A 51 45.31 -58.10 -41.11
C ILE A 51 45.98 -59.49 -41.09
N THR A 52 46.25 -59.99 -39.89
CA THR A 52 46.43 -61.43 -39.63
C THR A 52 45.61 -61.85 -38.41
N GLN A 53 44.77 -62.88 -38.57
CA GLN A 53 44.12 -63.58 -37.46
C GLN A 53 45.06 -64.64 -36.88
N ALA A 54 45.00 -64.84 -35.56
CA ALA A 54 45.61 -65.98 -34.89
C ALA A 54 44.55 -66.70 -34.05
N TYR A 55 44.31 -67.98 -34.34
CA TYR A 55 43.50 -68.84 -33.46
C TYR A 55 44.29 -69.15 -32.19
N GLY A 56 43.64 -68.96 -31.02
CA GLY A 56 44.32 -69.01 -29.72
C GLY A 56 44.69 -70.41 -29.23
N TYR A 57 45.51 -70.43 -28.18
CA TYR A 57 45.69 -71.56 -27.28
C TYR A 57 45.74 -71.03 -25.84
N ASN A 58 45.00 -71.67 -24.94
CA ASN A 58 44.92 -71.26 -23.53
C ASN A 58 46.27 -71.43 -22.84
N ASN A 59 46.68 -70.43 -22.07
CA ASN A 59 47.60 -70.61 -20.95
C ASN A 59 46.81 -70.43 -19.65
N VAL A 60 46.93 -71.40 -18.75
CA VAL A 60 46.32 -71.34 -17.42
C VAL A 60 47.22 -70.48 -16.53
N PHE A 61 46.67 -69.39 -16.00
CA PHE A 61 47.17 -68.76 -14.78
C PHE A 61 46.10 -68.90 -13.68
N ASP A 62 46.58 -69.06 -12.45
CA ASP A 62 45.77 -69.27 -11.26
C ASP A 62 45.47 -67.90 -10.62
N GLY A 63 44.23 -67.42 -10.71
CA GLY A 63 43.76 -66.19 -10.07
C GLY A 63 44.37 -64.87 -10.58
N SER A 64 44.69 -64.77 -11.89
CA SER A 64 45.37 -63.60 -12.46
C SER A 64 44.43 -62.49 -12.93
N GLN A 65 44.63 -61.27 -12.42
CA GLN A 65 44.05 -60.06 -13.01
C GLN A 65 44.58 -59.82 -14.43
N TYR A 66 43.70 -59.44 -15.35
CA TYR A 66 44.08 -59.02 -16.71
C TYR A 66 44.35 -57.52 -16.74
N LEU A 67 45.60 -57.12 -16.95
CA LEU A 67 45.98 -55.73 -17.26
C LEU A 67 45.83 -55.47 -18.77
N LEU A 68 44.95 -54.53 -19.13
CA LEU A 68 44.82 -54.03 -20.50
C LEU A 68 45.93 -53.02 -20.79
N GLY A 69 46.83 -53.38 -21.71
CA GLY A 69 47.88 -52.48 -22.22
C GLY A 69 47.39 -51.63 -23.40
N ASN A 70 47.93 -50.42 -23.53
CA ASN A 70 47.38 -49.33 -24.35
C ASN A 70 47.13 -49.59 -25.87
N ASP A 71 47.65 -50.69 -26.43
CA ASP A 71 47.55 -51.05 -27.86
C ASP A 71 47.30 -52.58 -28.04
N VAL A 72 46.13 -53.09 -27.66
CA VAL A 72 45.77 -54.52 -27.86
C VAL A 72 44.47 -54.67 -28.64
N PHE A 73 44.60 -54.91 -29.96
CA PHE A 73 43.50 -55.12 -30.88
C PHE A 73 43.23 -56.62 -31.11
N TYR A 74 42.49 -57.28 -30.22
CA TYR A 74 41.69 -58.50 -30.50
C TYR A 74 40.77 -58.82 -29.31
N ILE A 75 39.61 -59.42 -29.59
CA ILE A 75 38.58 -59.78 -28.60
C ILE A 75 39.16 -60.70 -27.51
N ALA A 76 39.10 -60.25 -26.27
CA ALA A 76 39.41 -61.04 -25.08
C ALA A 76 38.20 -61.02 -24.15
N ASN A 77 37.40 -62.09 -24.16
CA ASN A 77 36.27 -62.20 -23.24
C ASN A 77 36.78 -62.41 -21.80
N VAL A 78 36.20 -61.71 -20.83
CA VAL A 78 36.44 -62.00 -19.40
C VAL A 78 35.56 -63.21 -18.98
N PRO A 79 36.14 -64.38 -18.66
CA PRO A 79 35.39 -65.57 -18.27
C PRO A 79 34.95 -65.50 -16.80
N SER A 80 34.05 -66.41 -16.41
CA SER A 80 33.56 -66.46 -15.03
C SER A 80 34.65 -66.86 -14.03
N GLY A 81 34.95 -65.92 -13.12
CA GLY A 81 35.98 -66.04 -12.08
C GLY A 81 37.13 -65.05 -12.22
N ASP A 82 37.32 -64.43 -13.40
CA ASP A 82 38.43 -63.51 -13.67
C ASP A 82 38.01 -62.03 -13.55
N ILE A 83 38.99 -61.17 -13.24
CA ILE A 83 38.84 -59.71 -13.13
C ILE A 83 39.76 -59.01 -14.13
N ALA A 84 39.24 -58.05 -14.91
CA ALA A 84 39.99 -57.24 -15.86
C ALA A 84 40.02 -55.75 -15.47
N VAL A 85 41.17 -55.09 -15.70
CA VAL A 85 41.44 -53.69 -15.33
C VAL A 85 42.27 -52.98 -16.41
N GLY A 86 42.11 -51.66 -16.57
CA GLY A 86 42.89 -50.83 -17.49
C GLY A 86 42.05 -50.11 -18.55
N THR A 87 42.68 -49.69 -19.65
CA THR A 87 42.06 -48.80 -20.64
C THR A 87 41.64 -49.52 -21.93
N ILE A 88 40.44 -49.20 -22.42
CA ILE A 88 39.87 -49.67 -23.69
C ILE A 88 39.85 -48.48 -24.66
N SER A 89 40.89 -48.40 -25.51
CA SER A 89 41.14 -47.31 -26.46
C SER A 89 40.74 -47.62 -27.91
N GLY A 90 40.14 -48.79 -28.17
CA GLY A 90 39.69 -49.18 -29.51
C GLY A 90 39.16 -50.61 -29.60
N GLY A 91 37.96 -50.78 -30.16
CA GLY A 91 37.34 -52.10 -30.40
C GLY A 91 36.35 -52.54 -29.32
N GLU A 92 35.76 -53.73 -29.50
CA GLU A 92 34.74 -54.31 -28.62
C GLU A 92 35.36 -55.30 -27.61
N PHE A 93 35.01 -55.16 -26.33
CA PHE A 93 35.53 -55.96 -25.21
C PHE A 93 34.37 -56.59 -24.42
N ASP A 94 34.27 -57.92 -24.45
CA ASP A 94 33.10 -58.68 -24.00
C ASP A 94 33.25 -59.25 -22.57
N VAL A 95 32.50 -58.74 -21.60
CA VAL A 95 32.43 -59.32 -20.24
C VAL A 95 31.37 -60.42 -20.21
N THR A 96 31.79 -61.68 -20.04
CA THR A 96 30.91 -62.86 -20.17
C THR A 96 30.99 -63.77 -18.93
N GLY A 97 30.42 -63.29 -17.82
CA GLY A 97 30.40 -64.00 -16.54
C GLY A 97 31.54 -63.65 -15.58
N GLY A 98 32.56 -62.94 -16.03
CA GLY A 98 33.61 -62.33 -15.20
C GLY A 98 33.28 -60.89 -14.78
N GLU A 99 34.30 -60.19 -14.27
CA GLU A 99 34.21 -58.82 -13.74
C GLU A 99 35.18 -57.86 -14.45
N THR A 100 34.75 -56.63 -14.73
CA THR A 100 35.65 -55.48 -14.98
C THR A 100 35.64 -54.54 -13.78
N SER A 101 36.78 -53.93 -13.46
CA SER A 101 36.90 -53.03 -12.31
C SER A 101 37.78 -51.82 -12.61
N GLY A 102 37.21 -50.62 -12.46
CA GLY A 102 37.92 -49.35 -12.69
C GLY A 102 38.46 -49.17 -14.10
N VAL A 103 37.78 -49.73 -15.11
CA VAL A 103 38.22 -49.67 -16.51
C VAL A 103 37.92 -48.32 -17.15
N THR A 104 38.84 -47.78 -17.94
CA THR A 104 38.61 -46.51 -18.66
C THR A 104 38.27 -46.79 -20.11
N VAL A 105 37.10 -46.36 -20.58
CA VAL A 105 36.68 -46.48 -21.98
C VAL A 105 36.91 -45.15 -22.69
N GLU A 106 37.83 -45.14 -23.65
CA GLU A 106 38.25 -43.95 -24.40
C GLU A 106 37.69 -43.97 -25.84
N ALA A 107 37.95 -42.90 -26.59
CA ALA A 107 37.49 -42.70 -27.98
C ALA A 107 37.65 -43.94 -28.88
N GLY A 108 36.54 -44.59 -29.25
CA GLY A 108 36.51 -45.78 -30.12
C GLY A 108 36.57 -47.12 -29.40
N GLY A 109 36.68 -47.14 -28.06
CA GLY A 109 36.47 -48.31 -27.23
C GLY A 109 34.98 -48.61 -26.97
N SER A 110 34.63 -49.89 -26.89
CA SER A 110 33.28 -50.36 -26.58
C SER A 110 33.33 -51.52 -25.56
N LEU A 111 33.05 -51.22 -24.31
CA LEU A 111 32.83 -52.23 -23.26
C LEU A 111 31.43 -52.84 -23.43
N VAL A 112 31.30 -54.17 -23.40
CA VAL A 112 30.02 -54.86 -23.62
C VAL A 112 29.84 -55.96 -22.58
N ILE A 113 28.80 -55.82 -21.76
CA ILE A 113 28.57 -56.68 -20.59
C ILE A 113 27.39 -57.61 -20.90
N TYR A 114 27.67 -58.90 -21.06
CA TYR A 114 26.65 -59.95 -21.12
C TYR A 114 26.35 -60.40 -19.69
N THR A 115 26.40 -61.69 -19.34
CA THR A 115 26.06 -62.17 -17.98
C THR A 115 27.15 -61.91 -16.92
N GLY A 116 27.86 -60.78 -17.01
CA GLY A 116 28.95 -60.37 -16.12
C GLY A 116 28.68 -59.06 -15.37
N LEU A 117 29.72 -58.55 -14.73
CA LEU A 117 29.69 -57.33 -13.90
C LEU A 117 30.74 -56.32 -14.36
N ASP A 118 30.39 -55.04 -14.44
CA ASP A 118 31.35 -53.94 -14.32
C ASP A 118 31.23 -53.25 -12.96
N VAL A 119 32.36 -52.82 -12.41
CA VAL A 119 32.47 -51.96 -11.23
C VAL A 119 33.28 -50.71 -11.57
N SER A 120 32.61 -49.56 -11.63
CA SER A 120 33.18 -48.22 -11.76
C SER A 120 33.96 -47.93 -13.05
N ALA A 121 33.47 -48.38 -14.21
CA ALA A 121 33.97 -47.92 -15.50
C ALA A 121 33.95 -46.38 -15.64
N LEU A 122 35.03 -45.79 -16.14
CA LEU A 122 35.12 -44.38 -16.51
C LEU A 122 34.95 -44.25 -18.04
N ILE A 123 33.81 -43.71 -18.48
CA ILE A 123 33.43 -43.65 -19.89
C ILE A 123 33.67 -42.22 -20.38
N ASN A 124 34.75 -42.04 -21.14
CA ASN A 124 35.24 -40.77 -21.66
C ASN A 124 34.81 -40.52 -23.11
N SER A 125 35.22 -39.39 -23.67
CA SER A 125 34.73 -38.88 -24.97
C SER A 125 34.88 -39.88 -26.11
N GLY A 126 33.75 -40.32 -26.68
CA GLY A 126 33.70 -41.31 -27.76
C GLY A 126 33.91 -42.76 -27.32
N GLY A 127 34.03 -43.02 -26.01
CA GLY A 127 33.95 -44.35 -25.41
C GLY A 127 32.49 -44.79 -25.21
N GLN A 128 32.24 -46.09 -25.30
CA GLN A 128 30.90 -46.67 -25.15
C GLN A 128 30.88 -47.83 -24.15
N GLU A 129 29.84 -47.91 -23.33
CA GLU A 129 29.51 -49.11 -22.55
C GLU A 129 28.12 -49.62 -22.96
N ARG A 130 27.97 -50.94 -23.08
CA ARG A 130 26.70 -51.60 -23.40
C ARG A 130 26.36 -52.68 -22.37
N VAL A 131 25.34 -52.44 -21.55
CA VAL A 131 24.84 -53.43 -20.60
C VAL A 131 23.75 -54.26 -21.28
N ARG A 132 24.03 -55.53 -21.61
CA ARG A 132 23.10 -56.44 -22.29
C ARG A 132 22.36 -57.34 -21.29
N SER A 133 21.40 -58.11 -21.79
CA SER A 133 20.56 -59.03 -21.00
C SER A 133 21.37 -59.89 -20.01
N GLY A 134 21.12 -59.70 -18.72
CA GLY A 134 21.79 -60.41 -17.62
C GLY A 134 23.07 -59.72 -17.11
N GLY A 135 23.44 -58.55 -17.65
CA GLY A 135 24.61 -57.78 -17.27
C GLY A 135 24.32 -56.71 -16.23
N ILE A 136 25.36 -56.38 -15.46
CA ILE A 136 25.31 -55.37 -14.40
C ILE A 136 26.48 -54.40 -14.61
N ALA A 137 26.22 -53.09 -14.62
CA ALA A 137 27.25 -52.05 -14.53
C ALA A 137 27.01 -51.21 -13.27
N ASN A 138 27.99 -51.14 -12.37
CA ASN A 138 27.81 -50.56 -11.04
C ASN A 138 28.81 -49.42 -10.77
N GLY A 139 28.32 -48.19 -10.62
CA GLY A 139 29.16 -47.02 -10.33
C GLY A 139 29.81 -46.36 -11.55
N ALA A 140 29.37 -46.68 -12.77
CA ALA A 140 29.91 -46.14 -14.01
C ALA A 140 29.88 -44.60 -14.05
N GLN A 141 31.01 -43.97 -14.41
CA GLN A 141 31.19 -42.52 -14.48
C GLN A 141 31.19 -42.08 -15.94
N ILE A 142 30.12 -41.41 -16.38
CA ILE A 142 29.92 -41.02 -17.77
C ILE A 142 30.28 -39.54 -17.92
N THR A 143 31.34 -39.24 -18.68
CA THR A 143 31.88 -37.88 -18.84
C THR A 143 31.61 -37.32 -20.25
N ASN A 144 32.19 -36.16 -20.59
CA ASN A 144 31.86 -35.40 -21.80
C ASN A 144 32.05 -36.20 -23.10
N GLY A 145 30.96 -36.56 -23.77
CA GLY A 145 30.93 -37.37 -24.98
C GLY A 145 31.03 -38.89 -24.73
N GLY A 146 31.03 -39.33 -23.47
CA GLY A 146 30.89 -40.73 -23.09
C GLY A 146 29.43 -41.20 -23.13
N TYR A 147 29.21 -42.48 -23.43
CA TYR A 147 27.88 -43.04 -23.69
C TYR A 147 27.70 -44.41 -23.02
N GLN A 148 26.69 -44.55 -22.15
CA GLN A 148 26.25 -45.85 -21.62
C GLN A 148 24.88 -46.22 -22.21
N GLU A 149 24.80 -47.42 -22.79
CA GLU A 149 23.60 -48.01 -23.39
C GLU A 149 23.16 -49.21 -22.55
N VAL A 150 22.14 -49.03 -21.71
CA VAL A 150 21.53 -50.13 -20.95
C VAL A 150 20.45 -50.75 -21.82
N LEU A 151 20.67 -51.97 -22.32
CA LEU A 151 19.71 -52.67 -23.18
C LEU A 151 18.78 -53.57 -22.37
N PHE A 152 17.70 -54.04 -23.00
CA PHE A 152 16.69 -54.93 -22.41
C PHE A 152 17.29 -56.08 -21.59
N GLY A 153 16.84 -56.19 -20.33
CA GLY A 153 17.33 -57.17 -19.35
C GLY A 153 18.72 -56.90 -18.76
N GLY A 154 19.39 -55.82 -19.14
CA GLY A 154 20.61 -55.30 -18.48
C GLY A 154 20.27 -54.34 -17.34
N SER A 155 21.21 -54.15 -16.41
CA SER A 155 21.03 -53.32 -15.21
C SER A 155 22.20 -52.36 -15.00
N ALA A 156 21.95 -51.05 -14.93
CA ALA A 156 22.90 -50.08 -14.41
C ALA A 156 22.53 -49.69 -12.97
N THR A 157 23.50 -49.51 -12.08
CA THR A 157 23.26 -49.08 -10.68
C THR A 157 24.28 -48.04 -10.25
N SER A 158 23.86 -47.01 -9.51
CA SER A 158 24.75 -45.94 -9.00
C SER A 158 25.57 -45.20 -10.08
N ALA A 159 25.10 -45.18 -11.33
CA ALA A 159 25.80 -44.49 -12.41
C ALA A 159 25.84 -42.97 -12.16
N THR A 160 26.96 -42.32 -12.49
CA THR A 160 27.14 -40.87 -12.32
C THR A 160 27.36 -40.21 -13.67
N ILE A 161 26.37 -39.45 -14.12
CA ILE A 161 26.42 -38.70 -15.39
C ILE A 161 26.92 -37.29 -15.11
N SER A 162 27.95 -36.88 -15.85
CA SER A 162 28.59 -35.56 -15.77
C SER A 162 28.37 -34.76 -17.05
N SER A 163 28.79 -33.50 -17.06
CA SER A 163 28.62 -32.57 -18.20
C SER A 163 29.02 -33.19 -19.55
N GLY A 164 28.08 -33.24 -20.49
CA GLY A 164 28.24 -33.83 -21.82
C GLY A 164 28.14 -35.36 -21.90
N GLY A 165 27.93 -36.05 -20.77
CA GLY A 165 27.72 -37.50 -20.72
C GLY A 165 26.25 -37.90 -20.94
N LEU A 166 26.03 -39.08 -21.53
CA LEU A 166 24.70 -39.62 -21.80
C LEU A 166 24.56 -41.07 -21.33
N GLN A 167 23.53 -41.35 -20.52
CA GLN A 167 23.00 -42.70 -20.31
C GLN A 167 21.69 -42.86 -21.09
N GLN A 168 21.58 -43.90 -21.92
CA GLN A 168 20.32 -44.29 -22.58
C GLN A 168 19.86 -45.65 -22.04
N VAL A 169 18.61 -45.71 -21.59
CA VAL A 169 18.06 -46.81 -20.79
C VAL A 169 16.88 -47.48 -21.50
N PHE A 170 17.12 -48.66 -22.06
CA PHE A 170 16.13 -49.66 -22.49
C PHE A 170 16.14 -50.92 -21.60
N GLY A 171 17.00 -50.94 -20.57
CA GLY A 171 17.01 -51.92 -19.48
C GLY A 171 16.56 -51.27 -18.18
N THR A 172 17.08 -51.74 -17.04
CA THR A 172 16.84 -51.11 -15.73
C THR A 172 18.00 -50.19 -15.37
N ALA A 173 17.74 -48.99 -14.84
CA ALA A 173 18.75 -48.19 -14.17
C ALA A 173 18.28 -47.79 -12.76
N SER A 174 19.14 -47.93 -11.75
CA SER A 174 18.85 -47.47 -10.39
C SER A 174 19.87 -46.48 -9.85
N ASP A 175 19.43 -45.63 -8.92
CA ASP A 175 20.27 -44.76 -8.09
C ASP A 175 21.21 -43.86 -8.92
N THR A 176 20.79 -43.52 -10.14
CA THR A 176 21.61 -42.78 -11.11
C THR A 176 21.64 -41.30 -10.75
N ILE A 177 22.84 -40.72 -10.66
CA ILE A 177 23.06 -39.32 -10.32
C ILE A 177 23.35 -38.54 -11.61
N VAL A 178 22.47 -37.62 -11.98
CA VAL A 178 22.62 -36.75 -13.14
C VAL A 178 23.07 -35.37 -12.66
N ASN A 179 24.28 -34.96 -13.04
CA ASN A 179 24.85 -33.65 -12.69
C ASN A 179 24.74 -32.64 -13.84
N SER A 180 25.13 -31.39 -13.56
CA SER A 180 25.06 -30.27 -14.50
C SER A 180 25.59 -30.60 -15.91
N GLY A 181 24.72 -30.48 -16.91
CA GLY A 181 24.98 -30.78 -18.32
C GLY A 181 25.06 -32.27 -18.68
N GLY A 182 24.83 -33.18 -17.74
CA GLY A 182 24.66 -34.61 -18.00
C GLY A 182 23.19 -34.96 -18.30
N GLN A 183 22.96 -36.03 -19.06
CA GLN A 183 21.61 -36.45 -19.44
C GLN A 183 21.36 -37.95 -19.26
N GLN A 184 20.19 -38.30 -18.73
CA GLN A 184 19.62 -39.63 -18.78
C GLN A 184 18.45 -39.65 -19.77
N GLN A 185 18.33 -40.67 -20.60
CA GLN A 185 17.19 -40.90 -21.50
C GLN A 185 16.55 -42.25 -21.21
N VAL A 186 15.29 -42.26 -20.77
CA VAL A 186 14.53 -43.49 -20.46
C VAL A 186 13.67 -43.85 -21.67
N GLY A 187 14.01 -44.96 -22.33
CA GLY A 187 13.41 -45.43 -23.57
C GLY A 187 12.43 -46.59 -23.40
N VAL A 188 12.02 -47.17 -24.53
CA VAL A 188 10.98 -48.21 -24.57
C VAL A 188 11.57 -49.61 -24.52
N ALA A 189 11.25 -50.34 -23.45
CA ALA A 189 11.22 -51.80 -23.41
C ALA A 189 10.04 -52.29 -22.54
N GLY A 190 9.96 -53.60 -22.26
CA GLY A 190 8.77 -54.25 -21.71
C GLY A 190 8.68 -54.29 -20.18
N ASN A 191 8.17 -53.21 -19.58
CA ASN A 191 7.97 -53.02 -18.12
C ASN A 191 9.25 -52.73 -17.30
N GLU A 192 10.35 -52.35 -17.96
CA GLU A 192 11.51 -51.77 -17.28
C GLU A 192 11.21 -50.37 -16.69
N ILE A 193 11.96 -50.00 -15.65
CA ILE A 193 11.72 -48.82 -14.80
C ILE A 193 13.07 -48.19 -14.43
N THR A 194 13.23 -46.86 -14.52
CA THR A 194 14.31 -46.16 -13.78
C THR A 194 13.88 -45.86 -12.35
N ILE A 195 14.75 -46.17 -11.38
CA ILE A 195 14.39 -46.13 -9.95
C ILE A 195 15.37 -45.22 -9.20
N SER A 196 14.86 -44.26 -8.44
CA SER A 196 15.67 -43.37 -7.58
C SER A 196 16.71 -42.52 -8.33
N THR A 197 16.41 -42.07 -9.56
CA THR A 197 17.24 -41.09 -10.27
C THR A 197 17.34 -39.80 -9.43
N ILE A 198 18.55 -39.28 -9.20
CA ILE A 198 18.77 -37.98 -8.56
C ILE A 198 19.27 -36.99 -9.62
N VAL A 199 18.45 -36.00 -9.95
CA VAL A 199 18.81 -34.96 -10.92
C VAL A 199 19.22 -33.70 -10.17
N ASN A 200 20.52 -33.43 -10.13
CA ASN A 200 21.10 -32.24 -9.52
C ASN A 200 21.01 -31.02 -10.46
N SER A 201 21.36 -29.84 -9.97
CA SER A 201 21.19 -28.58 -10.70
C SER A 201 21.80 -28.57 -12.11
N GLY A 202 20.96 -28.29 -13.11
CA GLY A 202 21.31 -28.29 -14.53
C GLY A 202 21.53 -29.68 -15.16
N GLY A 203 21.20 -30.77 -14.47
CA GLY A 203 21.05 -32.11 -15.05
C GLY A 203 19.64 -32.33 -15.62
N SER A 204 19.48 -33.33 -16.50
CA SER A 204 18.22 -33.64 -17.19
C SER A 204 17.92 -35.15 -17.23
N GLU A 205 16.73 -35.57 -16.79
CA GLU A 205 16.15 -36.91 -17.09
C GLU A 205 15.03 -36.74 -18.13
N ILE A 206 15.16 -37.40 -19.30
CA ILE A 206 14.14 -37.41 -20.35
C ILE A 206 13.44 -38.76 -20.38
N VAL A 207 12.19 -38.79 -19.96
CA VAL A 207 11.32 -39.98 -20.03
C VAL A 207 10.61 -39.99 -21.39
N LEU A 208 11.16 -40.73 -22.35
CA LEU A 208 10.63 -40.85 -23.71
C LEU A 208 9.28 -41.59 -23.70
N SER A 209 8.48 -41.40 -24.77
CA SER A 209 7.16 -42.03 -24.87
C SER A 209 7.24 -43.56 -24.82
N GLY A 210 6.63 -44.14 -23.79
CA GLY A 210 6.68 -45.58 -23.46
C GLY A 210 7.74 -45.99 -22.44
N GLY A 211 8.64 -45.08 -22.02
CA GLY A 211 9.53 -45.27 -20.86
C GLY A 211 8.81 -44.98 -19.53
N THR A 212 9.35 -45.51 -18.43
CA THR A 212 8.82 -45.28 -17.07
C THR A 212 9.94 -44.92 -16.10
N ALA A 213 9.79 -43.77 -15.42
CA ALA A 213 10.62 -43.36 -14.29
C ALA A 213 9.84 -43.47 -12.97
N SER A 214 10.54 -43.79 -11.88
CA SER A 214 9.96 -43.99 -10.54
C SER A 214 10.87 -43.40 -9.47
N SER A 215 10.28 -42.64 -8.55
CA SER A 215 10.98 -42.08 -7.39
C SER A 215 12.15 -41.15 -7.73
N THR A 216 12.09 -40.48 -8.89
CA THR A 216 13.07 -39.44 -9.27
C THR A 216 13.06 -38.30 -8.25
N THR A 217 14.23 -37.85 -7.82
CA THR A 217 14.38 -36.69 -6.92
C THR A 217 15.06 -35.54 -7.66
N LEU A 218 14.34 -34.44 -7.88
CA LEU A 218 14.88 -33.24 -8.53
C LEU A 218 15.44 -32.27 -7.48
N LYS A 219 16.67 -31.79 -7.69
CA LYS A 219 17.43 -30.90 -6.81
C LYS A 219 18.07 -29.78 -7.64
N GLY A 220 17.24 -28.91 -8.21
CA GLY A 220 17.65 -27.93 -9.23
C GLY A 220 17.65 -28.46 -10.67
N GLY A 221 17.27 -29.73 -10.88
CA GLY A 221 17.32 -30.43 -12.17
C GLY A 221 15.95 -30.56 -12.85
N GLU A 222 15.98 -30.97 -14.12
CA GLU A 222 14.84 -31.04 -15.04
C GLU A 222 14.38 -32.49 -15.27
N GLN A 223 13.07 -32.73 -15.34
CA GLN A 223 12.48 -33.99 -15.83
C GLN A 223 11.48 -33.74 -16.96
N ASP A 224 11.84 -34.17 -18.17
CA ASP A 224 11.00 -34.13 -19.38
C ASP A 224 10.14 -35.41 -19.45
N ILE A 225 8.81 -35.28 -19.46
CA ILE A 225 7.90 -36.44 -19.48
C ILE A 225 7.10 -36.50 -20.79
N TYR A 226 7.51 -37.42 -21.66
CA TYR A 226 6.75 -37.92 -22.82
C TYR A 226 6.19 -39.34 -22.58
N GLY A 227 6.73 -40.05 -21.57
CA GLY A 227 6.30 -41.36 -21.07
C GLY A 227 5.58 -41.25 -19.73
N SER A 228 5.95 -42.06 -18.74
CA SER A 228 5.35 -42.02 -17.39
C SER A 228 6.39 -41.74 -16.31
N ALA A 229 6.12 -40.81 -15.39
CA ALA A 229 6.87 -40.65 -14.14
C ALA A 229 5.95 -40.87 -12.94
N ILE A 230 6.43 -41.62 -11.95
CA ILE A 230 5.66 -42.05 -10.77
C ILE A 230 6.41 -41.68 -9.49
N GLY A 231 5.80 -40.83 -8.64
CA GLY A 231 6.38 -40.45 -7.36
C GLY A 231 7.64 -39.59 -7.47
N THR A 232 7.70 -38.66 -8.42
CA THR A 232 8.79 -37.68 -8.52
C THR A 232 8.69 -36.68 -7.37
N ASP A 233 9.79 -36.45 -6.64
CA ASP A 233 9.91 -35.42 -5.61
C ASP A 233 10.65 -34.19 -6.17
N VAL A 234 9.95 -33.08 -6.32
CA VAL A 234 10.45 -31.82 -6.90
C VAL A 234 10.83 -30.83 -5.81
N ASN A 235 12.13 -30.58 -5.62
CA ASN A 235 12.64 -29.69 -4.59
C ASN A 235 13.18 -28.38 -5.20
N SER A 236 13.59 -27.43 -4.34
CA SER A 236 14.08 -26.09 -4.71
C SER A 236 14.84 -26.02 -6.05
N GLY A 237 14.32 -25.20 -6.97
CA GLY A 237 14.86 -24.95 -8.30
C GLY A 237 14.72 -26.11 -9.31
N GLY A 238 14.23 -27.29 -8.90
CA GLY A 238 13.92 -28.39 -9.81
C GLY A 238 12.55 -28.22 -10.46
N PHE A 239 12.36 -28.78 -11.65
CA PHE A 239 11.06 -28.72 -12.33
C PHE A 239 10.78 -29.93 -13.24
N ILE A 240 9.50 -30.20 -13.42
CA ILE A 240 8.97 -31.18 -14.36
C ILE A 240 8.33 -30.46 -15.54
N ALA A 241 8.55 -30.96 -16.76
CA ALA A 241 7.81 -30.60 -17.96
C ALA A 241 7.00 -31.82 -18.46
N VAL A 242 5.68 -31.79 -18.29
CA VAL A 242 4.78 -32.87 -18.77
C VAL A 242 4.29 -32.53 -20.17
N PHE A 243 4.72 -33.28 -21.18
CA PHE A 243 4.34 -33.03 -22.57
C PHE A 243 3.14 -33.88 -23.00
N SER A 244 2.61 -33.59 -24.19
CA SER A 244 1.45 -34.31 -24.71
C SER A 244 1.69 -35.81 -24.89
N GLY A 245 0.82 -36.62 -24.28
CA GLY A 245 0.96 -38.08 -24.16
C GLY A 245 1.77 -38.53 -22.93
N GLY A 246 2.46 -37.62 -22.25
CA GLY A 246 3.13 -37.88 -20.97
C GLY A 246 2.16 -37.98 -19.80
N THR A 247 2.59 -38.66 -18.73
CA THR A 247 1.83 -38.79 -17.48
C THR A 247 2.74 -38.66 -16.26
N ALA A 248 2.50 -37.64 -15.44
CA ALA A 248 3.05 -37.53 -14.09
C ALA A 248 2.03 -38.09 -13.08
N SER A 249 2.46 -38.84 -12.07
CA SER A 249 1.55 -39.47 -11.11
C SER A 249 2.13 -39.56 -9.70
N SER A 250 1.34 -39.13 -8.71
CA SER A 250 1.73 -39.04 -7.29
C SER A 250 2.97 -38.16 -7.06
N THR A 251 3.15 -37.10 -7.86
CA THR A 251 4.26 -36.16 -7.75
C THR A 251 4.17 -35.34 -6.46
N THR A 252 5.28 -35.19 -5.73
CA THR A 252 5.37 -34.22 -4.63
C THR A 252 6.10 -32.97 -5.12
N VAL A 253 5.41 -31.83 -5.19
CA VAL A 253 6.02 -30.54 -5.52
C VAL A 253 6.29 -29.78 -4.21
N ASN A 254 7.55 -29.72 -3.79
CA ASN A 254 7.95 -29.10 -2.53
C ASN A 254 8.15 -27.59 -2.68
N SER A 255 9.26 -27.19 -3.30
CA SER A 255 9.61 -25.78 -3.59
C SER A 255 10.19 -25.60 -5.00
N GLY A 256 9.75 -26.46 -5.91
CA GLY A 256 10.03 -26.37 -7.35
C GLY A 256 8.74 -26.36 -8.16
N GLY A 257 8.81 -26.73 -9.44
CA GLY A 257 7.69 -26.58 -10.38
C GLY A 257 7.20 -27.85 -11.07
N LEU A 258 5.91 -27.88 -11.42
CA LEU A 258 5.34 -28.77 -12.42
C LEU A 258 4.68 -27.92 -13.52
N TYR A 259 5.21 -27.98 -14.73
CA TYR A 259 4.64 -27.34 -15.91
C TYR A 259 3.98 -28.40 -16.80
N ASN A 260 2.65 -28.36 -16.96
CA ASN A 260 1.90 -29.35 -17.72
C ASN A 260 1.56 -28.80 -19.12
N PHE A 261 2.41 -29.10 -20.10
CA PHE A 261 2.30 -28.71 -21.50
C PHE A 261 1.44 -29.71 -22.30
N SER A 262 0.14 -29.76 -21.98
CA SER A 262 -0.86 -30.62 -22.66
C SER A 262 -0.72 -32.13 -22.36
N GLY A 263 -0.16 -32.49 -21.21
CA GLY A 263 -0.07 -33.86 -20.67
C GLY A 263 -1.11 -34.16 -19.57
N TYR A 264 -0.89 -35.24 -18.83
CA TYR A 264 -1.74 -35.65 -17.69
C TYR A 264 -0.97 -35.63 -16.37
N ALA A 265 -1.43 -34.83 -15.41
CA ALA A 265 -0.97 -34.83 -14.03
C ALA A 265 -2.03 -35.49 -13.12
N HIS A 266 -1.61 -36.36 -12.21
CA HIS A 266 -2.52 -37.14 -11.36
C HIS A 266 -2.04 -37.23 -9.92
N LYS A 267 -2.82 -36.75 -8.96
CA LYS A 267 -2.47 -36.68 -7.53
C LYS A 267 -1.15 -35.94 -7.28
N THR A 268 -0.93 -34.83 -7.98
CA THR A 268 0.12 -33.89 -7.59
C THR A 268 -0.17 -33.39 -6.18
N THR A 269 0.83 -33.36 -5.31
CA THR A 269 0.74 -32.78 -3.98
C THR A 269 1.65 -31.55 -3.94
N VAL A 270 1.06 -30.36 -3.93
CA VAL A 270 1.77 -29.08 -3.98
C VAL A 270 1.91 -28.52 -2.57
N ASN A 271 3.15 -28.31 -2.12
CA ASN A 271 3.50 -27.84 -0.78
C ASN A 271 4.04 -26.39 -0.80
N SER A 272 4.44 -25.89 0.36
CA SER A 272 4.87 -24.50 0.59
C SER A 272 6.04 -24.07 -0.32
N GLY A 273 5.77 -23.12 -1.21
CA GLY A 273 6.71 -22.61 -2.22
C GLY A 273 6.74 -23.41 -3.52
N GLY A 274 5.88 -24.43 -3.67
CA GLY A 274 5.74 -25.24 -4.87
C GLY A 274 4.58 -24.78 -5.76
N PHE A 275 4.68 -25.05 -7.06
CA PHE A 275 3.63 -24.70 -8.02
C PHE A 275 3.34 -25.80 -9.06
N GLU A 276 2.07 -25.92 -9.43
CA GLU A 276 1.57 -26.67 -10.59
C GLU A 276 0.92 -25.67 -11.57
N ILE A 277 1.27 -25.74 -12.85
CA ILE A 277 0.76 -24.84 -13.90
C ILE A 277 0.29 -25.65 -15.11
N ASP A 278 -1.02 -25.65 -15.36
CA ASP A 278 -1.66 -26.37 -16.46
C ASP A 278 -1.90 -25.46 -17.67
N TYR A 279 -1.23 -25.75 -18.78
CA TYR A 279 -1.37 -25.03 -20.05
C TYR A 279 -2.50 -25.61 -20.92
N SER A 280 -2.80 -24.97 -22.06
CA SER A 280 -3.93 -25.37 -22.91
C SER A 280 -3.90 -26.85 -23.31
N GLY A 281 -5.02 -27.56 -23.10
CA GLY A 281 -5.19 -28.99 -23.33
C GLY A 281 -4.60 -29.91 -22.23
N ALA A 282 -3.96 -29.36 -21.20
CA ALA A 282 -3.53 -30.11 -20.03
C ALA A 282 -4.71 -30.64 -19.21
N ILE A 283 -4.48 -31.74 -18.49
CA ILE A 283 -5.42 -32.30 -17.53
C ILE A 283 -4.69 -32.55 -16.21
N ALA A 284 -5.13 -31.90 -15.14
CA ALA A 284 -4.82 -32.25 -13.76
C ALA A 284 -6.01 -32.98 -13.11
N ASP A 285 -5.76 -34.11 -12.43
CA ASP A 285 -6.76 -34.80 -11.62
C ASP A 285 -6.27 -35.07 -10.19
N SER A 286 -7.17 -34.83 -9.23
CA SER A 286 -6.97 -35.14 -7.81
C SER A 286 -5.77 -34.41 -7.16
N THR A 287 -5.38 -33.23 -7.67
CA THR A 287 -4.32 -32.40 -7.07
C THR A 287 -4.69 -32.00 -5.63
N ILE A 288 -3.69 -31.96 -4.75
CA ILE A 288 -3.81 -31.54 -3.35
C ILE A 288 -2.90 -30.33 -3.14
N VAL A 289 -3.50 -29.17 -2.88
CA VAL A 289 -2.78 -27.91 -2.65
C VAL A 289 -2.73 -27.63 -1.15
N ASN A 290 -1.54 -27.70 -0.56
CA ASN A 290 -1.29 -27.46 0.86
C ASN A 290 -0.92 -25.99 1.14
N SER A 291 -0.74 -25.64 2.42
CA SER A 291 -0.32 -24.30 2.85
C SER A 291 0.91 -23.81 2.08
N GLY A 292 0.77 -22.68 1.37
CA GLY A 292 1.80 -22.08 0.52
C GLY A 292 2.05 -22.76 -0.83
N GLY A 293 1.26 -23.76 -1.20
CA GLY A 293 1.26 -24.36 -2.54
C GLY A 293 0.28 -23.64 -3.47
N ILE A 294 0.54 -23.71 -4.78
CA ILE A 294 -0.26 -23.03 -5.81
C ILE A 294 -0.56 -23.98 -6.99
N GLU A 295 -1.83 -24.08 -7.38
CA GLU A 295 -2.27 -24.65 -8.67
C GLU A 295 -2.79 -23.52 -9.57
N TYR A 296 -2.28 -23.41 -10.80
CA TYR A 296 -2.76 -22.44 -11.80
C TYR A 296 -3.31 -23.15 -13.05
N VAL A 297 -4.62 -23.04 -13.24
CA VAL A 297 -5.33 -23.62 -14.38
C VAL A 297 -5.53 -22.52 -15.43
N LEU A 298 -4.80 -22.62 -16.54
CA LEU A 298 -4.78 -21.60 -17.59
C LEU A 298 -5.86 -21.84 -18.66
N SER A 299 -5.95 -20.96 -19.66
CA SER A 299 -6.98 -21.01 -20.70
C SER A 299 -6.95 -22.33 -21.51
N GLY A 300 -8.04 -23.08 -21.48
CA GLY A 300 -8.18 -24.38 -22.15
C GLY A 300 -7.54 -25.56 -21.43
N ALA A 301 -6.98 -25.37 -20.22
CA ALA A 301 -6.63 -26.47 -19.33
C ALA A 301 -7.86 -27.04 -18.62
N THR A 302 -7.76 -28.27 -18.10
CA THR A 302 -8.81 -28.94 -17.32
C THR A 302 -8.26 -29.36 -15.96
N ALA A 303 -8.95 -29.02 -14.88
CA ALA A 303 -8.61 -29.46 -13.53
C ALA A 303 -9.80 -30.17 -12.89
N THR A 304 -9.58 -31.36 -12.31
CA THR A 304 -10.65 -32.16 -11.71
C THR A 304 -10.32 -32.60 -10.30
N SER A 305 -11.28 -32.49 -9.40
CA SER A 305 -11.18 -33.00 -8.02
C SER A 305 -10.10 -32.33 -7.13
N THR A 306 -9.58 -31.16 -7.53
CA THR A 306 -8.59 -30.38 -6.76
C THR A 306 -9.05 -30.17 -5.32
N THR A 307 -8.20 -30.52 -4.35
CA THR A 307 -8.43 -30.29 -2.93
C THR A 307 -7.48 -29.21 -2.42
N VAL A 308 -8.03 -28.03 -2.13
CA VAL A 308 -7.29 -26.92 -1.53
C VAL A 308 -7.45 -27.02 -0.01
N ASN A 309 -6.35 -27.23 0.69
CA ASN A 309 -6.30 -27.23 2.16
C ASN A 309 -6.20 -25.81 2.71
N SER A 310 -6.22 -25.67 4.04
CA SER A 310 -5.97 -24.39 4.70
C SER A 310 -4.64 -23.81 4.23
N GLY A 311 -4.72 -22.67 3.56
CA GLY A 311 -3.60 -21.94 2.97
C GLY A 311 -3.07 -22.42 1.61
N GLY A 312 -3.76 -23.31 0.90
CA GLY A 312 -3.49 -23.52 -0.52
C GLY A 312 -4.19 -22.47 -1.40
N LEU A 313 -3.71 -22.28 -2.63
CA LEU A 313 -4.39 -21.48 -3.65
C LEU A 313 -4.66 -22.28 -4.94
N LEU A 314 -5.92 -22.30 -5.37
CA LEU A 314 -6.32 -22.68 -6.73
C LEU A 314 -6.65 -21.41 -7.53
N GLY A 315 -5.87 -21.13 -8.57
CA GLY A 315 -6.01 -19.96 -9.43
C GLY A 315 -6.55 -20.31 -10.81
N LEU A 316 -7.68 -19.72 -11.22
CA LEU A 316 -8.38 -20.01 -12.48
C LEU A 316 -8.35 -18.81 -13.43
N GLN A 317 -7.99 -19.04 -14.70
CA GLN A 317 -8.05 -18.04 -15.79
C GLN A 317 -9.21 -18.31 -16.76
N GLY A 318 -9.59 -17.30 -17.56
CA GLY A 318 -10.65 -17.38 -18.55
C GLY A 318 -10.48 -18.54 -19.53
N GLY A 319 -11.48 -19.41 -19.59
CA GLY A 319 -11.46 -20.64 -20.39
C GLY A 319 -10.85 -21.86 -19.69
N ALA A 320 -10.43 -21.77 -18.42
CA ALA A 320 -10.09 -22.92 -17.60
C ALA A 320 -11.33 -23.80 -17.33
N LEU A 321 -11.20 -25.11 -17.53
CA LEU A 321 -12.25 -26.12 -17.32
C LEU A 321 -12.05 -26.86 -15.99
N ALA A 322 -12.01 -26.10 -14.89
CA ALA A 322 -11.97 -26.68 -13.55
C ALA A 322 -13.35 -27.26 -13.15
N SER A 323 -13.39 -28.35 -12.38
CA SER A 323 -14.63 -28.87 -11.79
C SER A 323 -14.41 -29.83 -10.60
N GLY A 324 -15.41 -29.93 -9.71
CA GLY A 324 -15.39 -30.87 -8.59
C GLY A 324 -14.37 -30.53 -7.49
N TRP A 325 -13.83 -29.31 -7.49
CA TRP A 325 -12.88 -28.84 -6.50
C TRP A 325 -13.50 -28.78 -5.09
N THR A 326 -12.64 -28.89 -4.07
CA THR A 326 -13.00 -28.74 -2.66
C THR A 326 -12.07 -27.71 -2.03
N ILE A 327 -12.61 -26.54 -1.68
CA ILE A 327 -11.88 -25.53 -0.91
C ILE A 327 -12.16 -25.77 0.57
N SER A 328 -11.12 -26.12 1.34
CA SER A 328 -11.21 -26.30 2.79
C SER A 328 -11.20 -24.95 3.52
N SER A 329 -11.58 -24.94 4.80
CA SER A 329 -11.49 -23.72 5.62
C SER A 329 -10.07 -23.13 5.61
N GLY A 330 -9.98 -21.82 5.35
CA GLY A 330 -8.73 -21.08 5.14
C GLY A 330 -8.03 -21.34 3.80
N GLY A 331 -8.59 -22.13 2.89
CA GLY A 331 -8.12 -22.27 1.51
C GLY A 331 -8.60 -21.13 0.61
N ILE A 332 -7.85 -20.85 -0.45
CA ILE A 332 -8.12 -19.75 -1.39
C ILE A 332 -8.55 -20.28 -2.76
N LEU A 333 -9.66 -19.74 -3.27
CA LEU A 333 -10.02 -19.78 -4.69
C LEU A 333 -9.75 -18.41 -5.31
N GLY A 334 -8.84 -18.33 -6.27
CA GLY A 334 -8.54 -17.11 -7.02
C GLY A 334 -9.07 -17.18 -8.45
N ILE A 335 -9.78 -16.14 -8.90
CA ILE A 335 -10.24 -16.00 -10.28
C ILE A 335 -9.58 -14.79 -10.95
N LYS A 336 -9.18 -14.95 -12.21
CA LYS A 336 -8.43 -13.97 -13.01
C LYS A 336 -9.10 -13.77 -14.39
N ASP A 337 -8.50 -12.91 -15.21
CA ASP A 337 -9.02 -12.43 -16.50
C ASP A 337 -9.83 -13.46 -17.31
N GLY A 338 -11.09 -13.09 -17.59
CA GLY A 338 -12.05 -13.87 -18.36
C GLY A 338 -12.70 -15.05 -17.62
N TYR A 339 -12.33 -15.35 -16.38
CA TYR A 339 -13.03 -16.38 -15.59
C TYR A 339 -14.30 -15.80 -14.95
N ASN A 340 -15.44 -16.48 -15.19
CA ASN A 340 -16.73 -16.09 -14.63
C ASN A 340 -17.19 -17.12 -13.58
N LEU A 341 -17.20 -16.70 -12.32
CA LEU A 341 -17.69 -17.48 -11.18
C LEU A 341 -19.08 -16.96 -10.79
N SER A 342 -20.08 -17.82 -10.70
CA SER A 342 -21.44 -17.39 -10.37
C SER A 342 -22.09 -18.25 -9.29
N ASN A 343 -22.88 -17.61 -8.41
CA ASN A 343 -23.62 -18.23 -7.31
C ASN A 343 -22.71 -19.02 -6.34
N TYR A 344 -21.47 -18.57 -6.14
CA TYR A 344 -20.51 -19.22 -5.26
C TYR A 344 -20.72 -18.81 -3.79
N GLN A 345 -20.63 -19.78 -2.88
CA GLN A 345 -20.78 -19.56 -1.45
C GLN A 345 -19.39 -19.51 -0.80
N VAL A 346 -19.08 -18.40 -0.15
CA VAL A 346 -17.83 -18.16 0.58
C VAL A 346 -18.13 -18.33 2.07
N SER A 347 -17.67 -19.41 2.69
CA SER A 347 -17.95 -19.74 4.10
C SER A 347 -16.73 -20.43 4.70
N ASP A 348 -16.15 -19.82 5.73
CA ASP A 348 -14.84 -20.19 6.30
C ASP A 348 -13.66 -20.25 5.27
N THR A 349 -13.86 -19.76 4.04
CA THR A 349 -12.93 -19.80 2.89
C THR A 349 -12.62 -18.39 2.36
N VAL A 350 -11.58 -18.26 1.53
CA VAL A 350 -11.26 -17.01 0.82
C VAL A 350 -11.59 -17.12 -0.68
N LEU A 351 -12.25 -16.10 -1.22
CA LEU A 351 -12.39 -15.86 -2.66
C LEU A 351 -11.61 -14.60 -3.04
N GLU A 352 -10.73 -14.70 -4.05
CA GLU A 352 -10.04 -13.56 -4.64
C GLU A 352 -10.53 -13.32 -6.07
N VAL A 353 -11.22 -12.21 -6.28
CA VAL A 353 -11.63 -11.70 -7.60
C VAL A 353 -10.56 -10.73 -8.08
N ARG A 354 -9.53 -11.26 -8.74
CA ARG A 354 -8.40 -10.48 -9.27
C ARG A 354 -8.74 -9.90 -10.67
N SER A 355 -7.82 -9.11 -11.23
CA SER A 355 -7.95 -8.42 -12.53
C SER A 355 -8.64 -9.25 -13.62
N GLY A 356 -9.72 -8.68 -14.18
CA GLY A 356 -10.55 -9.27 -15.24
C GLY A 356 -11.37 -10.51 -14.84
N GLY A 357 -11.22 -11.00 -13.60
CA GLY A 357 -12.10 -12.01 -13.03
C GLY A 357 -13.48 -11.41 -12.72
N ILE A 358 -14.53 -12.18 -12.97
CA ILE A 358 -15.92 -11.77 -12.74
C ILE A 358 -16.57 -12.73 -11.76
N ALA A 359 -16.88 -12.24 -10.56
CA ALA A 359 -17.82 -12.86 -9.64
C ALA A 359 -19.25 -12.34 -9.90
N SER A 360 -20.27 -13.14 -9.56
CA SER A 360 -21.65 -12.67 -9.53
C SER A 360 -22.55 -13.53 -8.65
N GLY A 361 -23.38 -12.90 -7.82
CA GLY A 361 -24.28 -13.56 -6.89
C GLY A 361 -23.53 -14.34 -5.82
N THR A 362 -22.34 -13.89 -5.42
CA THR A 362 -21.59 -14.46 -4.31
C THR A 362 -22.37 -14.31 -3.02
N THR A 363 -22.27 -15.31 -2.15
CA THR A 363 -22.87 -15.27 -0.81
C THR A 363 -21.76 -15.48 0.20
N ILE A 364 -21.42 -14.42 0.93
CA ILE A 364 -20.34 -14.39 1.92
C ILE A 364 -20.96 -14.61 3.30
N ASP A 365 -20.82 -15.82 3.82
CA ASP A 365 -21.32 -16.24 5.14
C ASP A 365 -20.22 -16.12 6.21
N SER A 366 -20.55 -16.52 7.44
CA SER A 366 -19.64 -16.53 8.60
C SER A 366 -18.25 -17.10 8.26
N GLY A 367 -17.20 -16.33 8.55
CA GLY A 367 -15.81 -16.73 8.29
C GLY A 367 -15.40 -16.71 6.81
N GLY A 368 -16.33 -16.44 5.89
CA GLY A 368 -16.05 -16.20 4.50
C GLY A 368 -15.47 -14.81 4.27
N VAL A 369 -14.46 -14.72 3.40
CA VAL A 369 -13.85 -13.45 2.99
C VAL A 369 -13.77 -13.38 1.47
N GLU A 370 -14.31 -12.31 0.90
CA GLU A 370 -14.15 -12.00 -0.52
C GLU A 370 -13.28 -10.75 -0.70
N TYR A 371 -12.25 -10.88 -1.54
CA TYR A 371 -11.34 -9.81 -1.92
C TYR A 371 -11.51 -9.49 -3.40
N VAL A 372 -12.00 -8.29 -3.73
CA VAL A 372 -12.08 -7.79 -5.10
C VAL A 372 -10.88 -6.85 -5.32
N GLN A 373 -10.04 -7.18 -6.31
CA GLN A 373 -8.67 -6.67 -6.45
C GLN A 373 -8.31 -6.34 -7.91
N ASN A 374 -7.54 -5.27 -8.13
CA ASN A 374 -6.84 -4.91 -9.35
C ASN A 374 -7.74 -4.92 -10.61
N SER A 375 -8.89 -4.24 -10.60
CA SER A 375 -9.97 -4.32 -11.62
C SER A 375 -10.63 -5.71 -11.77
N GLY A 376 -10.71 -6.47 -10.68
CA GLY A 376 -11.74 -7.49 -10.52
C GLY A 376 -13.15 -6.89 -10.50
N THR A 377 -14.15 -7.69 -10.89
CA THR A 377 -15.56 -7.28 -10.93
C THR A 377 -16.44 -8.24 -10.14
N ASP A 378 -17.30 -7.74 -9.26
CA ASP A 378 -18.33 -8.55 -8.59
C ASP A 378 -19.73 -7.90 -8.70
N ILE A 379 -20.77 -8.72 -8.83
CA ILE A 379 -22.11 -8.29 -9.23
C ILE A 379 -23.17 -8.98 -8.39
N SER A 380 -23.86 -8.18 -7.56
CA SER A 380 -24.94 -8.61 -6.65
C SER A 380 -24.50 -9.57 -5.54
N ALA A 381 -23.36 -9.26 -4.91
CA ALA A 381 -22.85 -9.91 -3.71
C ALA A 381 -23.83 -9.80 -2.54
N ILE A 382 -23.88 -10.83 -1.69
CA ILE A 382 -24.69 -10.87 -0.47
C ILE A 382 -23.77 -11.13 0.72
N VAL A 383 -23.55 -10.11 1.55
CA VAL A 383 -22.68 -10.18 2.74
C VAL A 383 -23.54 -10.47 3.96
N ASN A 384 -23.39 -11.65 4.56
CA ASN A 384 -24.16 -12.11 5.71
C ASN A 384 -23.38 -11.95 7.04
N SER A 385 -24.04 -12.28 8.15
CA SER A 385 -23.49 -12.17 9.51
C SER A 385 -22.15 -12.89 9.66
N GLY A 386 -21.07 -12.12 9.87
CA GLY A 386 -19.72 -12.64 10.04
C GLY A 386 -18.96 -12.93 8.74
N GLY A 387 -19.54 -12.57 7.59
CA GLY A 387 -18.82 -12.47 6.31
C GLY A 387 -18.29 -11.06 6.08
N SER A 388 -17.21 -10.95 5.31
CA SER A 388 -16.59 -9.66 4.95
C SER A 388 -16.26 -9.60 3.46
N GLN A 389 -16.60 -8.48 2.82
CA GLN A 389 -16.17 -8.13 1.46
C GLN A 389 -15.19 -6.96 1.53
N TYR A 390 -14.10 -7.04 0.76
CA TYR A 390 -13.05 -6.03 0.71
C TYR A 390 -12.80 -5.63 -0.76
N LEU A 391 -13.04 -4.36 -1.08
CA LEU A 391 -12.80 -3.73 -2.37
C LEU A 391 -11.56 -2.86 -2.22
N GLN A 392 -10.43 -3.27 -2.80
CA GLN A 392 -9.18 -2.53 -2.61
C GLN A 392 -8.09 -2.91 -3.61
N ALA A 393 -7.25 -1.93 -3.92
CA ALA A 393 -5.92 -2.16 -4.49
C ALA A 393 -5.05 -2.95 -3.49
N SER A 394 -5.16 -4.28 -3.56
CA SER A 394 -4.45 -5.31 -2.77
C SER A 394 -4.76 -5.43 -1.26
N PRO A 395 -5.21 -6.61 -0.80
CA PRO A 395 -5.02 -7.11 0.56
C PRO A 395 -3.70 -7.87 0.68
N THR A 396 -2.92 -7.59 1.72
CA THR A 396 -1.81 -8.45 2.15
C THR A 396 -2.25 -9.43 3.24
N ILE A 397 -2.53 -10.69 2.85
CA ILE A 397 -2.47 -11.84 3.77
C ILE A 397 -1.65 -12.97 3.10
N PHE A 398 -0.87 -13.68 3.92
CA PHE A 398 0.31 -14.46 3.54
C PHE A 398 0.05 -15.91 3.19
N PHE A 399 1.03 -16.51 2.49
CA PHE A 399 1.58 -17.80 2.91
C PHE A 399 3.07 -17.72 3.28
N SER A 400 3.50 -18.70 4.08
CA SER A 400 4.82 -18.74 4.69
C SER A 400 5.90 -19.26 3.73
N GLY A 401 6.83 -18.39 3.33
CA GLY A 401 8.14 -18.78 2.82
C GLY A 401 8.29 -18.83 1.31
N GLY A 402 8.66 -17.70 0.72
CA GLY A 402 9.25 -17.60 -0.62
C GLY A 402 8.42 -16.81 -1.63
N SER A 403 9.03 -15.75 -2.19
CA SER A 403 8.51 -14.92 -3.30
C SER A 403 7.15 -14.24 -3.07
N GLU A 404 7.20 -13.04 -2.49
CA GLU A 404 6.16 -12.04 -2.71
C GLU A 404 6.30 -11.50 -4.15
N ILE A 405 5.27 -11.61 -4.99
CA ILE A 405 5.20 -10.85 -6.25
C ILE A 405 4.19 -9.72 -6.06
N PHE A 406 4.73 -8.53 -5.81
CA PHE A 406 3.97 -7.28 -5.80
C PHE A 406 3.55 -6.93 -7.24
N VAL A 407 2.26 -6.67 -7.45
CA VAL A 407 1.74 -6.09 -8.70
C VAL A 407 0.77 -4.97 -8.33
N PRO A 408 1.14 -3.68 -8.50
CA PRO A 408 0.25 -2.58 -8.18
C PRO A 408 -0.95 -2.57 -9.14
N GLY A 409 -2.15 -2.71 -8.58
CA GLY A 409 -3.40 -2.61 -9.34
C GLY A 409 -3.77 -1.16 -9.62
N THR A 410 -3.92 -0.80 -10.89
CA THR A 410 -4.30 0.57 -11.31
C THR A 410 -5.68 0.66 -11.94
N GLY A 411 -6.31 -0.48 -12.20
CA GLY A 411 -7.68 -0.54 -12.70
C GLY A 411 -8.66 -0.50 -11.54
N ALA A 412 -9.58 0.46 -11.55
CA ALA A 412 -10.64 0.60 -10.56
C ALA A 412 -11.46 -0.69 -10.41
N GLU A 413 -11.42 -1.31 -9.22
CA GLU A 413 -12.25 -2.46 -8.89
C GLU A 413 -13.73 -2.03 -8.89
N THR A 414 -14.61 -2.83 -9.49
CA THR A 414 -16.03 -2.49 -9.56
C THR A 414 -16.89 -3.58 -8.95
N VAL A 415 -17.48 -3.29 -7.79
CA VAL A 415 -18.57 -4.10 -7.24
C VAL A 415 -19.88 -3.37 -7.45
N SER A 416 -20.93 -4.08 -7.87
CA SER A 416 -22.23 -3.47 -8.16
C SER A 416 -23.39 -4.21 -7.50
N GLY A 417 -24.18 -3.48 -6.72
CA GLY A 417 -25.39 -3.99 -6.08
C GLY A 417 -25.16 -4.85 -4.83
N THR A 418 -24.08 -4.63 -4.07
CA THR A 418 -23.82 -5.29 -2.78
C THR A 418 -25.01 -5.17 -1.83
N ILE A 419 -25.44 -6.29 -1.24
CA ILE A 419 -26.44 -6.32 -0.17
C ILE A 419 -25.77 -6.74 1.13
N ILE A 420 -25.64 -5.82 2.07
CA ILE A 420 -25.00 -6.04 3.37
C ILE A 420 -26.08 -6.31 4.41
N ASN A 421 -26.13 -7.52 4.94
CA ASN A 421 -27.09 -7.94 5.98
C ASN A 421 -26.54 -7.72 7.39
N SER A 422 -27.40 -7.92 8.40
CA SER A 422 -27.04 -7.75 9.82
C SER A 422 -25.76 -8.52 10.18
N GLY A 423 -24.71 -7.80 10.59
CA GLY A 423 -23.41 -8.36 10.98
C GLY A 423 -22.46 -8.69 9.82
N GLY A 424 -22.83 -8.40 8.56
CA GLY A 424 -21.92 -8.39 7.42
C GLY A 424 -21.22 -7.04 7.25
N ASN A 425 -20.06 -7.04 6.59
CA ASN A 425 -19.23 -5.83 6.43
C ASN A 425 -18.70 -5.69 4.99
N GLU A 426 -18.88 -4.52 4.38
CA GLU A 426 -18.19 -4.10 3.14
C GLU A 426 -17.10 -3.07 3.50
N TYR A 427 -15.88 -3.27 3.02
CA TYR A 427 -14.77 -2.34 3.17
C TYR A 427 -14.32 -1.84 1.80
N VAL A 428 -14.28 -0.52 1.60
CA VAL A 428 -13.94 0.13 0.34
C VAL A 428 -12.70 1.00 0.55
N SER A 429 -11.53 0.46 0.21
CA SER A 429 -10.24 1.15 0.35
C SER A 429 -9.79 1.76 -0.99
N SER A 430 -8.63 2.42 -1.01
CA SER A 430 -8.03 3.02 -2.20
C SER A 430 -8.16 2.15 -3.47
N GLY A 431 -8.64 2.77 -4.55
CA GLY A 431 -8.92 2.13 -5.85
C GLY A 431 -10.34 1.56 -5.99
N GLY A 432 -10.90 1.02 -4.90
CA GLY A 432 -12.15 0.27 -4.92
C GLY A 432 -13.38 1.14 -5.19
N ILE A 433 -14.24 0.71 -6.11
CA ILE A 433 -15.52 1.36 -6.41
C ILE A 433 -16.70 0.43 -6.09
N ALA A 434 -17.50 0.82 -5.11
CA ALA A 434 -18.79 0.21 -4.79
C ALA A 434 -19.94 1.02 -5.42
N ILE A 435 -20.75 0.37 -6.26
CA ILE A 435 -21.83 1.01 -7.02
C ILE A 435 -23.19 0.46 -6.60
N GLY A 436 -23.99 1.28 -5.90
CA GLY A 436 -25.35 0.94 -5.53
C GLY A 436 -25.50 0.02 -4.31
N THR A 437 -24.57 0.10 -3.34
CA THR A 437 -24.63 -0.64 -2.07
C THR A 437 -25.95 -0.43 -1.32
N SER A 438 -26.52 -1.53 -0.84
CA SER A 438 -27.70 -1.56 0.03
C SER A 438 -27.34 -2.11 1.41
N ILE A 439 -27.21 -1.23 2.39
CA ILE A 439 -26.91 -1.57 3.79
C ILE A 439 -28.23 -1.83 4.52
N ASN A 440 -28.49 -3.09 4.86
CA ASN A 440 -29.64 -3.46 5.68
C ASN A 440 -29.36 -3.21 7.16
N SER A 441 -30.42 -3.23 7.98
CA SER A 441 -30.30 -2.91 9.41
C SER A 441 -29.36 -3.88 10.15
N GLY A 442 -28.34 -3.31 10.79
CA GLY A 442 -27.26 -4.04 11.46
C GLY A 442 -26.08 -4.41 10.57
N GLY A 443 -26.11 -4.14 9.27
CA GLY A 443 -24.95 -4.24 8.38
C GLY A 443 -24.09 -2.97 8.41
N THR A 444 -22.83 -3.08 7.98
CA THR A 444 -21.85 -1.99 7.97
C THR A 444 -21.17 -1.86 6.60
N ALA A 445 -21.05 -0.65 6.07
CA ALA A 445 -20.09 -0.33 5.02
C ALA A 445 -19.08 0.71 5.53
N THR A 446 -17.80 0.52 5.24
CA THR A 446 -16.72 1.45 5.63
C THR A 446 -15.89 1.84 4.41
N VAL A 447 -15.76 3.14 4.17
CA VAL A 447 -14.90 3.73 3.13
C VAL A 447 -13.65 4.32 3.76
N TYR A 448 -12.48 4.04 3.16
CA TYR A 448 -11.19 4.63 3.50
C TYR A 448 -10.70 5.56 2.39
N ASP A 449 -9.59 6.28 2.61
CA ASP A 449 -9.02 7.19 1.62
C ASP A 449 -8.82 6.54 0.24
N GLY A 450 -9.33 7.21 -0.81
CA GLY A 450 -9.27 6.74 -2.20
C GLY A 450 -10.31 5.68 -2.58
N GLY A 451 -11.11 5.17 -1.64
CA GLY A 451 -12.27 4.33 -1.93
C GLY A 451 -13.47 5.16 -2.41
N THR A 452 -14.25 4.64 -3.34
CA THR A 452 -15.36 5.38 -3.98
C THR A 452 -16.70 4.66 -3.78
N LEU A 453 -17.68 5.34 -3.17
CA LEU A 453 -19.09 4.96 -3.24
C LEU A 453 -19.84 5.76 -4.31
N SER A 454 -20.57 5.07 -5.19
CA SER A 454 -21.28 5.69 -6.31
C SER A 454 -22.68 5.11 -6.56
N GLY A 455 -23.47 5.79 -7.41
CA GLY A 455 -24.85 5.44 -7.69
C GLY A 455 -25.82 5.86 -6.56
N THR A 456 -26.82 5.03 -6.27
CA THR A 456 -27.76 5.24 -5.16
C THR A 456 -27.39 4.32 -4.00
N VAL A 457 -26.92 4.90 -2.90
CA VAL A 457 -26.63 4.16 -1.65
C VAL A 457 -27.88 4.15 -0.79
N VAL A 458 -28.25 2.96 -0.30
CA VAL A 458 -29.42 2.76 0.56
C VAL A 458 -28.93 2.34 1.95
N ASP A 459 -28.76 3.29 2.86
CA ASP A 459 -28.32 3.03 4.23
C ASP A 459 -29.50 2.91 5.20
N ASN A 460 -29.71 1.70 5.72
CA ASN A 460 -30.56 1.42 6.88
C ASN A 460 -29.79 0.75 8.03
N GLY A 461 -28.46 0.69 7.92
CA GLY A 461 -27.52 0.10 8.87
C GLY A 461 -26.55 1.16 9.39
N THR A 462 -25.26 0.99 9.11
CA THR A 462 -24.23 2.02 9.36
C THR A 462 -23.35 2.20 8.12
N LEU A 463 -23.14 3.45 7.71
CA LEU A 463 -22.19 3.84 6.68
C LEU A 463 -21.08 4.68 7.33
N ILE A 464 -19.83 4.28 7.18
CA ILE A 464 -18.66 4.93 7.80
C ILE A 464 -17.73 5.45 6.70
N PHE A 465 -17.26 6.69 6.84
CA PHE A 465 -16.11 7.23 6.10
C PHE A 465 -14.99 7.49 7.11
N ASN A 466 -13.92 6.69 7.04
CA ASN A 466 -12.75 6.79 7.90
C ASN A 466 -11.58 7.33 7.08
N LEU A 467 -11.41 8.65 7.09
CA LEU A 467 -10.55 9.38 6.15
C LEU A 467 -9.40 10.08 6.86
N SER A 468 -8.25 10.18 6.19
CA SER A 468 -7.13 11.05 6.55
C SER A 468 -6.90 12.17 5.53
N GLY A 469 -7.33 11.97 4.28
CA GLY A 469 -7.25 12.92 3.18
C GLY A 469 -8.54 13.73 3.00
N THR A 470 -8.96 13.91 1.74
CA THR A 470 -10.25 14.52 1.38
C THR A 470 -10.92 13.68 0.30
N ASP A 471 -12.17 13.28 0.53
CA ASP A 471 -13.00 12.55 -0.44
C ASP A 471 -14.37 13.23 -0.65
N THR A 472 -15.02 12.99 -1.79
CA THR A 472 -16.29 13.61 -2.19
C THR A 472 -17.34 12.59 -2.59
N PHE A 473 -18.34 12.37 -1.73
CA PHE A 473 -19.50 11.57 -2.08
C PHE A 473 -20.48 12.37 -2.97
N ALA A 474 -20.52 11.98 -4.24
CA ALA A 474 -21.40 12.52 -5.28
C ALA A 474 -22.57 11.59 -5.66
N GLY A 475 -22.72 10.45 -4.98
CA GLY A 475 -23.87 9.57 -5.13
C GLY A 475 -25.15 10.13 -4.51
N THR A 476 -26.25 9.40 -4.64
CA THR A 476 -27.52 9.69 -3.94
C THR A 476 -27.60 8.85 -2.66
N LEU A 477 -27.56 9.48 -1.49
CA LEU A 477 -27.75 8.78 -0.21
C LEU A 477 -29.23 8.76 0.20
N THR A 478 -29.71 7.61 0.63
CA THR A 478 -31.11 7.37 1.03
C THR A 478 -31.19 6.45 2.25
N GLY A 479 -32.35 6.41 2.92
CA GLY A 479 -32.63 5.47 4.01
C GLY A 479 -32.63 6.10 5.41
N SER A 480 -32.63 5.25 6.44
CA SER A 480 -32.75 5.65 7.86
C SER A 480 -31.67 5.07 8.79
N GLY A 481 -30.49 4.75 8.25
CA GLY A 481 -29.35 4.23 9.01
C GLY A 481 -28.57 5.31 9.79
N SER A 482 -27.25 5.23 9.74
CA SER A 482 -26.33 6.12 10.45
C SER A 482 -25.07 6.34 9.62
N LEU A 483 -24.89 7.56 9.13
CA LEU A 483 -23.65 8.01 8.51
C LEU A 483 -22.67 8.45 9.60
N VAL A 484 -21.43 7.97 9.57
CA VAL A 484 -20.35 8.34 10.49
C VAL A 484 -19.16 8.84 9.69
N VAL A 485 -18.64 10.01 10.04
CA VAL A 485 -17.37 10.55 9.56
C VAL A 485 -16.36 10.41 10.70
N GLU A 486 -15.27 9.71 10.45
CA GLU A 486 -14.19 9.48 11.41
C GLU A 486 -12.80 9.57 10.73
N GLY A 487 -11.74 9.43 11.52
CA GLY A 487 -10.38 9.76 11.09
C GLY A 487 -10.06 11.25 11.27
N GLY A 488 -9.08 11.75 10.53
CA GLY A 488 -8.59 13.14 10.60
C GLY A 488 -8.90 14.00 9.36
N GLY A 489 -9.41 13.38 8.30
CA GLY A 489 -9.60 13.98 6.97
C GLY A 489 -10.91 14.76 6.81
N LYS A 490 -11.37 14.89 5.57
CA LYS A 490 -12.59 15.60 5.19
C LYS A 490 -13.49 14.78 4.26
N LEU A 491 -14.75 14.58 4.66
CA LEU A 491 -15.80 14.11 3.75
C LEU A 491 -16.58 15.29 3.19
N VAL A 492 -16.69 15.36 1.86
CA VAL A 492 -17.54 16.33 1.15
C VAL A 492 -18.83 15.63 0.71
N LEU A 493 -19.98 16.04 1.26
CA LEU A 493 -21.30 15.56 0.84
C LEU A 493 -21.92 16.51 -0.20
N SER A 494 -22.51 15.92 -1.25
CA SER A 494 -23.20 16.67 -2.31
C SER A 494 -24.57 16.12 -2.75
N GLY A 495 -24.99 14.94 -2.30
CA GLY A 495 -26.22 14.27 -2.79
C GLY A 495 -27.05 13.54 -1.72
N GLY A 496 -27.35 14.18 -0.59
CA GLY A 496 -28.03 13.54 0.56
C GLY A 496 -29.52 13.80 0.75
N ASP A 497 -30.21 14.53 -0.14
CA ASP A 497 -31.57 15.10 0.09
C ASP A 497 -32.63 14.13 0.65
N ALA A 498 -32.51 12.83 0.38
CA ALA A 498 -33.46 11.78 0.79
C ALA A 498 -32.97 10.87 1.95
N PHE A 499 -31.83 11.18 2.56
CA PHE A 499 -31.36 10.51 3.77
C PHE A 499 -32.11 11.04 5.01
N THR A 500 -32.51 10.13 5.90
CA THR A 500 -33.23 10.45 7.14
C THR A 500 -32.52 9.98 8.41
N GLY A 501 -31.41 9.25 8.26
CA GLY A 501 -30.58 8.75 9.36
C GLY A 501 -29.80 9.84 10.07
N GLN A 502 -29.11 9.50 11.15
CA GLN A 502 -28.20 10.43 11.83
C GLN A 502 -26.88 10.55 11.06
N VAL A 503 -26.30 11.75 11.02
CA VAL A 503 -24.93 11.99 10.58
C VAL A 503 -24.08 12.31 11.80
N THR A 504 -23.00 11.56 12.05
CA THR A 504 -22.12 11.75 13.21
C THR A 504 -20.72 12.12 12.76
N ILE A 505 -20.19 13.23 13.27
CA ILE A 505 -18.81 13.67 13.06
C ILE A 505 -17.98 13.19 14.27
N SER A 506 -17.48 11.97 14.18
CA SER A 506 -16.60 11.33 15.16
C SER A 506 -15.12 11.71 14.99
N GLY A 507 -14.76 12.34 13.87
CA GLY A 507 -13.42 12.83 13.56
C GLY A 507 -13.42 13.75 12.34
N GLY A 508 -12.34 14.52 12.16
CA GLY A 508 -12.11 15.32 10.96
C GLY A 508 -13.16 16.40 10.66
N THR A 509 -13.43 16.59 9.37
CA THR A 509 -14.35 17.61 8.83
C THR A 509 -15.46 16.98 7.99
N LEU A 510 -16.70 17.44 8.19
CA LEU A 510 -17.82 17.22 7.27
C LEU A 510 -18.11 18.51 6.50
N GLU A 511 -18.02 18.49 5.18
CA GLU A 511 -18.29 19.63 4.29
C GLU A 511 -19.61 19.42 3.53
N LEU A 512 -20.54 20.36 3.66
CA LEU A 512 -21.86 20.34 3.01
C LEU A 512 -21.88 21.38 1.88
N THR A 513 -21.89 20.88 0.64
CA THR A 513 -21.95 21.74 -0.56
C THR A 513 -23.31 22.41 -0.77
N SER A 514 -24.37 21.92 -0.11
CA SER A 514 -25.72 22.49 -0.14
C SER A 514 -26.51 22.20 1.14
N ALA A 515 -27.59 22.97 1.36
CA ALA A 515 -28.47 22.86 2.53
C ALA A 515 -29.19 21.51 2.70
N GLY A 516 -29.20 20.66 1.66
CA GLY A 516 -29.80 19.32 1.66
C GLY A 516 -28.77 18.18 1.61
N ALA A 517 -27.48 18.49 1.54
CA ALA A 517 -26.41 17.50 1.37
C ALA A 517 -26.33 16.44 2.50
N ALA A 518 -26.88 16.72 3.69
CA ALA A 518 -27.01 15.79 4.82
C ALA A 518 -28.44 15.23 5.02
N GLY A 519 -29.34 15.43 4.06
CA GLY A 519 -30.74 15.00 4.13
C GLY A 519 -31.54 15.71 5.22
N SER A 520 -32.54 15.03 5.78
CA SER A 520 -33.36 15.54 6.89
C SER A 520 -32.94 15.06 8.28
N GLY A 521 -31.80 14.39 8.38
CA GLY A 521 -31.26 13.81 9.61
C GLY A 521 -30.80 14.84 10.65
N SER A 522 -30.50 14.39 11.86
CA SER A 522 -29.72 15.18 12.83
C SER A 522 -28.23 15.09 12.51
N ILE A 523 -27.49 16.19 12.67
CA ILE A 523 -26.02 16.16 12.69
C ILE A 523 -25.56 16.11 14.15
N ALA A 524 -24.61 15.24 14.47
CA ALA A 524 -24.09 15.04 15.82
C ALA A 524 -22.57 15.13 15.84
N PHE A 525 -22.03 16.00 16.67
CA PHE A 525 -20.61 16.01 17.02
C PHE A 525 -20.33 14.86 17.99
N GLY A 526 -19.27 14.11 17.74
CA GLY A 526 -18.86 12.94 18.50
C GLY A 526 -18.15 13.28 19.82
N SER A 527 -17.29 12.38 20.28
CA SER A 527 -16.47 12.58 21.48
C SER A 527 -15.00 12.93 21.21
N ALA A 528 -14.60 13.03 19.94
CA ALA A 528 -13.27 13.49 19.56
C ALA A 528 -13.20 15.03 19.60
N PRO A 529 -12.08 15.64 20.04
CA PRO A 529 -11.88 17.08 19.95
C PRO A 529 -11.49 17.49 18.51
N LEU A 530 -11.66 18.78 18.19
CA LEU A 530 -11.26 19.40 16.93
C LEU A 530 -12.04 18.92 15.70
N THR A 531 -13.31 18.54 15.88
CA THR A 531 -14.19 18.18 14.75
C THR A 531 -14.87 19.41 14.15
N THR A 532 -15.03 19.43 12.83
CA THR A 532 -15.53 20.60 12.06
C THR A 532 -16.76 20.26 11.22
N LEU A 533 -17.79 21.10 11.25
CA LEU A 533 -18.86 21.13 10.24
C LEU A 533 -18.70 22.34 9.33
N LYS A 534 -18.40 22.13 8.05
CA LYS A 534 -18.26 23.18 7.04
C LYS A 534 -19.50 23.26 6.14
N ILE A 535 -19.97 24.47 5.87
CA ILE A 535 -21.18 24.73 5.07
C ILE A 535 -20.83 25.76 3.99
N ASP A 536 -20.76 25.31 2.74
CA ASP A 536 -20.46 26.18 1.59
C ASP A 536 -21.69 26.96 1.10
N GLY A 537 -22.89 26.49 1.42
CA GLY A 537 -24.14 27.11 1.00
C GLY A 537 -24.46 28.39 1.78
N THR A 538 -24.88 29.45 1.07
CA THR A 538 -25.52 30.64 1.68
C THR A 538 -26.93 30.37 2.21
N THR A 539 -27.44 29.14 2.05
CA THR A 539 -28.66 28.63 2.69
C THR A 539 -28.24 27.61 3.74
N MET A 540 -28.61 27.85 5.00
CA MET A 540 -28.25 26.96 6.11
C MET A 540 -28.99 25.62 6.04
N PRO A 541 -28.35 24.50 6.48
CA PRO A 541 -29.00 23.21 6.62
C PRO A 541 -30.13 23.26 7.66
N LYS A 542 -31.21 22.49 7.42
CA LYS A 542 -32.36 22.38 8.35
C LYS A 542 -32.18 21.28 9.40
N ASN A 543 -31.08 20.54 9.31
CA ASN A 543 -30.67 19.48 10.22
C ASN A 543 -30.54 20.00 11.65
N VAL A 544 -31.02 19.24 12.64
CA VAL A 544 -30.80 19.57 14.05
C VAL A 544 -29.38 19.15 14.44
N ILE A 545 -28.55 20.11 14.85
CA ILE A 545 -27.15 19.89 15.20
C ILE A 545 -27.02 19.70 16.72
N SER A 546 -26.21 18.75 17.16
CA SER A 546 -26.03 18.40 18.58
C SER A 546 -24.58 18.01 18.89
N GLY A 547 -24.23 17.90 20.18
CA GLY A 547 -22.98 17.26 20.64
C GLY A 547 -21.79 18.17 20.95
N PHE A 548 -21.74 19.38 20.38
CA PHE A 548 -20.61 20.33 20.47
C PHE A 548 -19.85 20.37 21.81
N THR A 549 -18.53 20.23 21.71
CA THR A 549 -17.57 20.44 22.80
C THR A 549 -16.76 21.74 22.60
N PRO A 550 -16.03 22.23 23.62
CA PRO A 550 -15.19 23.44 23.50
C PRO A 550 -13.95 23.34 22.59
N ALA A 551 -13.84 22.27 21.79
CA ALA A 551 -12.80 22.10 20.77
C ALA A 551 -13.35 22.09 19.34
N ASP A 552 -14.68 22.07 19.17
CA ASP A 552 -15.32 21.86 17.87
C ASP A 552 -15.76 23.18 17.21
N SER A 553 -15.92 23.15 15.89
CA SER A 553 -16.20 24.32 15.06
C SER A 553 -17.33 24.12 14.04
N ILE A 554 -17.92 25.25 13.64
CA ILE A 554 -18.71 25.37 12.40
C ILE A 554 -18.04 26.40 11.51
N ASP A 555 -17.69 26.04 10.28
CA ASP A 555 -17.19 26.95 9.23
C ASP A 555 -18.36 27.31 8.31
N LEU A 556 -18.70 28.60 8.23
CA LEU A 556 -19.66 29.14 7.28
C LEU A 556 -18.92 29.88 6.15
N ALA A 557 -18.28 29.11 5.26
CA ALA A 557 -17.28 29.57 4.30
C ALA A 557 -17.74 30.69 3.34
N ASN A 558 -19.04 30.78 3.06
CA ASN A 558 -19.64 31.83 2.22
C ASN A 558 -20.55 32.81 2.99
N VAL A 559 -20.46 32.88 4.32
CA VAL A 559 -21.11 33.91 5.16
C VAL A 559 -20.08 34.97 5.55
N PRO A 560 -20.17 36.21 5.03
CA PRO A 560 -19.15 37.24 5.26
C PRO A 560 -18.95 37.61 6.73
N PHE A 561 -17.72 37.43 7.23
CA PHE A 561 -17.33 37.98 8.52
C PHE A 561 -16.93 39.46 8.40
N ASP A 562 -17.58 40.32 9.19
CA ASP A 562 -17.11 41.68 9.47
C ASP A 562 -16.87 41.86 10.97
N SER A 563 -16.12 42.90 11.36
CA SER A 563 -15.74 43.13 12.76
C SER A 563 -16.88 43.65 13.66
N THR A 564 -18.09 43.75 13.12
CA THR A 564 -19.34 43.98 13.86
C THR A 564 -20.24 42.73 13.93
N SER A 565 -20.10 41.75 13.02
CA SER A 565 -20.89 40.51 12.94
C SER A 565 -21.06 39.81 14.29
N GLY A 566 -22.26 39.28 14.53
CA GLY A 566 -22.63 38.70 15.82
C GLY A 566 -23.52 37.46 15.71
N ALA A 567 -23.21 36.44 16.50
CA ALA A 567 -24.06 35.28 16.70
C ALA A 567 -24.88 35.42 17.98
N THR A 568 -26.18 35.12 17.91
CA THR A 568 -27.09 35.14 19.05
C THR A 568 -27.91 33.85 19.08
N ILE A 569 -27.97 33.19 20.24
CA ILE A 569 -28.86 32.06 20.46
C ILE A 569 -30.23 32.59 20.87
N PHE A 570 -31.28 32.17 20.16
CA PHE A 570 -32.67 32.36 20.59
C PHE A 570 -33.34 31.00 20.78
N ALA A 571 -34.10 30.83 21.86
CA ALA A 571 -35.00 29.68 21.99
C ALA A 571 -36.26 29.94 21.16
N THR A 572 -36.55 29.12 20.14
CA THR A 572 -37.75 29.28 19.32
C THR A 572 -38.98 28.84 20.11
N ALA A 573 -39.68 29.82 20.69
CA ALA A 573 -40.86 29.60 21.52
C ALA A 573 -42.11 29.24 20.69
N ASN A 574 -42.10 28.10 19.98
CA ASN A 574 -43.30 27.41 19.49
C ASN A 574 -43.01 25.93 19.17
N ALA A 575 -43.89 25.03 19.64
CA ALA A 575 -43.84 23.57 19.57
C ALA A 575 -42.74 22.87 20.43
N PRO A 576 -43.07 21.82 21.21
CA PRO A 576 -42.07 20.96 21.88
C PRO A 576 -41.56 19.83 20.96
N PRO A 577 -40.28 19.39 21.08
CA PRO A 577 -39.22 20.01 21.88
C PRO A 577 -38.79 21.36 21.28
N ALA A 578 -38.59 22.35 22.14
CA ALA A 578 -38.30 23.72 21.71
C ALA A 578 -36.79 23.86 21.43
N ASN A 579 -36.39 23.55 20.21
CA ASN A 579 -35.01 23.68 19.73
C ASN A 579 -34.44 25.09 19.98
N TYR A 580 -33.13 25.18 20.11
CA TYR A 580 -32.44 26.47 20.05
C TYR A 580 -32.15 26.81 18.58
N VAL A 581 -32.21 28.09 18.23
CA VAL A 581 -31.72 28.60 16.95
C VAL A 581 -30.48 29.43 17.23
N LEU A 582 -29.37 29.03 16.63
CA LEU A 582 -28.16 29.84 16.54
C LEU A 582 -28.29 30.71 15.30
N GLN A 583 -28.59 32.00 15.52
CA GLN A 583 -28.75 32.99 14.46
C GLN A 583 -27.44 33.79 14.32
N VAL A 584 -26.80 33.69 13.16
CA VAL A 584 -25.63 34.50 12.78
C VAL A 584 -26.12 35.71 11.97
N VAL A 585 -25.65 36.91 12.32
CA VAL A 585 -26.09 38.18 11.73
C VAL A 585 -24.92 38.96 11.15
N GLU A 586 -24.96 39.19 9.84
CA GLU A 586 -24.04 40.07 9.10
C GLU A 586 -24.25 41.54 9.51
N GLY A 587 -23.18 42.33 9.66
CA GLY A 587 -23.28 43.75 10.08
C GLY A 587 -23.60 43.97 11.56
N GLY A 588 -23.71 42.90 12.36
CA GLY A 588 -23.74 42.96 13.82
C GLY A 588 -25.11 43.13 14.48
N PRO A 589 -25.14 43.50 15.77
CA PRO A 589 -26.31 43.31 16.63
C PRO A 589 -27.48 44.23 16.28
N LEU A 590 -28.42 43.68 15.49
CA LEU A 590 -29.76 44.21 15.22
C LEU A 590 -29.81 45.56 14.48
N ILE A 591 -29.04 45.70 13.40
CA ILE A 591 -29.37 46.66 12.33
C ILE A 591 -30.50 46.06 11.47
N GLN A 592 -31.62 46.78 11.31
CA GLN A 592 -32.73 46.34 10.44
C GLN A 592 -32.29 46.35 8.97
N GLY A 593 -31.84 45.20 8.46
CA GLY A 593 -31.44 45.02 7.06
C GLY A 593 -30.28 44.05 6.80
N GLY A 594 -29.59 43.54 7.83
CA GLY A 594 -28.59 42.47 7.66
C GLY A 594 -29.24 41.10 7.36
N ASN A 595 -28.54 40.23 6.63
CA ASN A 595 -29.00 38.85 6.43
C ASN A 595 -28.84 38.03 7.72
N THR A 596 -29.73 37.05 7.92
CA THR A 596 -29.74 36.17 9.09
C THR A 596 -29.60 34.71 8.67
N HIS A 597 -28.60 34.02 9.22
CA HIS A 597 -28.34 32.61 8.96
C HIS A 597 -28.67 31.79 10.20
N ASP A 598 -29.71 30.96 10.11
CA ASP A 598 -30.30 30.23 11.23
C ASP A 598 -29.92 28.73 11.22
N LEU A 599 -29.15 28.30 12.22
CA LEU A 599 -28.82 26.88 12.46
C LEU A 599 -29.69 26.31 13.60
N GLN A 600 -30.24 25.11 13.41
CA GLN A 600 -31.06 24.42 14.42
C GLN A 600 -30.16 23.64 15.39
N LEU A 601 -30.37 23.81 16.69
CA LEU A 601 -29.61 23.15 17.75
C LEU A 601 -30.52 22.32 18.67
N ASP A 602 -30.05 21.12 19.04
CA ASP A 602 -30.71 20.23 20.00
C ASP A 602 -30.87 20.89 21.37
N SER A 603 -32.12 20.97 21.84
CA SER A 603 -32.48 21.58 23.13
C SER A 603 -32.31 20.65 24.33
N SER A 604 -32.06 19.35 24.11
CA SER A 604 -31.91 18.35 25.18
C SER A 604 -30.50 18.29 25.78
N LYS A 605 -29.49 18.83 25.08
CA LYS A 605 -28.09 18.86 25.50
C LYS A 605 -27.62 20.31 25.78
N PRO A 606 -27.53 20.77 27.04
CA PRO A 606 -27.19 22.15 27.34
C PRO A 606 -25.71 22.46 27.09
N PHE A 607 -25.45 23.49 26.27
CA PHE A 607 -24.09 23.99 25.99
C PHE A 607 -23.45 24.60 27.26
N GLY A 608 -22.26 24.11 27.62
CA GLY A 608 -21.54 24.51 28.84
C GLY A 608 -20.76 25.83 28.74
N GLY A 609 -20.73 26.44 27.56
CA GLY A 609 -20.05 27.69 27.23
C GLY A 609 -20.82 28.44 26.15
N GLY A 610 -20.32 29.60 25.72
CA GLY A 610 -20.94 30.38 24.65
C GLY A 610 -20.09 30.44 23.39
N PHE A 611 -20.78 30.60 22.26
CA PHE A 611 -20.15 30.72 20.94
C PHE A 611 -19.34 32.02 20.81
N GLN A 612 -18.20 31.92 20.12
CA GLN A 612 -17.42 33.04 19.61
C GLN A 612 -17.42 32.98 18.08
N LEU A 613 -17.44 34.14 17.43
CA LEU A 613 -17.24 34.27 16.00
C LEU A 613 -15.80 34.72 15.71
N SER A 614 -15.22 34.19 14.63
CA SER A 614 -13.96 34.66 14.06
C SER A 614 -14.05 34.74 12.54
N ALA A 615 -13.17 35.53 11.93
CA ALA A 615 -12.94 35.47 10.49
C ALA A 615 -12.34 34.10 10.15
N ASP A 616 -12.88 33.42 9.14
CA ASP A 616 -12.29 32.19 8.62
C ASP A 616 -10.85 32.48 8.08
N PRO A 617 -9.87 31.57 8.26
CA PRO A 617 -8.50 31.74 7.77
C PRO A 617 -8.36 32.01 6.25
N SER A 618 -9.33 31.60 5.42
CA SER A 618 -9.39 31.90 3.98
C SER A 618 -9.75 33.37 3.68
N GLY A 619 -10.27 34.09 4.69
CA GLY A 619 -10.56 35.51 4.65
C GLY A 619 -11.90 35.88 4.02
N LYS A 620 -12.88 34.96 4.01
CA LYS A 620 -14.22 35.21 3.45
C LYS A 620 -15.39 34.68 4.27
N GLY A 621 -15.23 33.55 4.96
CA GLY A 621 -16.27 32.93 5.76
C GLY A 621 -16.35 33.45 7.20
N THR A 622 -17.25 32.84 7.97
CA THR A 622 -17.44 33.07 9.41
C THR A 622 -17.28 31.76 10.17
N ASP A 623 -16.24 31.69 11.01
CA ASP A 623 -16.03 30.58 11.94
C ASP A 623 -16.87 30.76 13.21
N ILE A 624 -17.42 29.65 13.72
CA ILE A 624 -18.10 29.57 15.02
C ILE A 624 -17.38 28.55 15.89
N THR A 625 -16.92 28.96 17.08
CA THR A 625 -16.26 28.07 18.06
C THR A 625 -16.91 28.17 19.44
N VAL A 626 -16.89 27.10 20.23
CA VAL A 626 -17.45 27.09 21.60
C VAL A 626 -16.37 27.46 22.62
N SER A 627 -16.48 28.65 23.22
CA SER A 627 -15.51 29.08 24.21
C SER A 627 -15.77 28.49 25.60
N SER A 628 -14.69 28.11 26.30
CA SER A 628 -14.71 27.62 27.69
C SER A 628 -14.91 28.71 28.74
N GLY A 629 -15.09 29.96 28.31
CA GLY A 629 -15.37 31.12 29.16
C GLY A 629 -16.86 31.43 29.29
N ALA A 630 -17.22 32.13 30.37
CA ALA A 630 -18.58 32.64 30.55
C ALA A 630 -18.86 33.79 29.56
N VAL A 631 -19.56 33.50 28.46
CA VAL A 631 -19.95 34.52 27.47
C VAL A 631 -21.02 35.44 28.04
N THR A 632 -20.77 36.75 27.96
CA THR A 632 -21.57 37.80 28.63
C THR A 632 -22.86 38.19 27.92
N ASN A 633 -23.15 37.63 26.73
CA ASN A 633 -24.28 38.01 25.87
C ASN A 633 -25.46 37.01 25.91
N TYR A 634 -25.70 36.38 27.07
CA TYR A 634 -26.81 35.44 27.24
C TYR A 634 -28.16 36.17 27.42
N SER A 635 -28.78 36.59 26.31
CA SER A 635 -30.02 37.38 26.32
C SER A 635 -31.27 36.53 26.61
N THR A 636 -31.55 36.24 27.89
CA THR A 636 -32.83 35.65 28.35
C THR A 636 -34.01 36.64 28.31
N SER A 637 -34.02 37.58 27.36
CA SER A 637 -34.98 38.67 27.28
C SER A 637 -36.33 38.24 26.70
N THR A 638 -37.15 37.58 27.53
CA THR A 638 -38.62 37.56 27.35
C THR A 638 -39.24 38.97 27.42
N ASN A 639 -38.46 39.96 27.85
CA ASN A 639 -38.76 41.40 27.78
C ASN A 639 -38.10 42.03 26.53
N ASN A 640 -38.66 41.78 25.35
CA ASN A 640 -38.20 42.43 24.11
C ASN A 640 -38.61 43.92 24.09
N SER A 641 -37.70 44.82 24.52
CA SER A 641 -37.86 46.28 24.35
C SER A 641 -36.54 47.06 24.53
N PRO A 642 -35.86 47.37 23.42
CA PRO A 642 -35.06 48.59 23.29
C PRO A 642 -35.52 49.42 22.08
N TYR A 643 -36.36 50.43 22.33
CA TYR A 643 -36.58 51.62 21.49
C TYR A 643 -37.03 51.44 20.01
N SER A 644 -38.29 51.04 19.79
CA SER A 644 -39.01 51.34 18.55
C SER A 644 -40.52 51.62 18.75
N GLY A 645 -40.83 52.39 19.80
CA GLY A 645 -42.20 52.88 20.02
C GLY A 645 -42.60 53.91 18.98
N VAL A 646 -43.35 53.50 17.96
CA VAL A 646 -44.01 54.41 17.00
C VAL A 646 -44.92 55.35 17.79
N CYS A 647 -44.65 56.64 17.70
CA CYS A 647 -45.45 57.66 18.38
C CYS A 647 -46.33 58.42 17.40
N GLN A 648 -47.58 58.65 17.79
CA GLN A 648 -48.50 59.53 17.08
C GLN A 648 -48.23 60.96 17.54
N ILE A 649 -47.96 61.86 16.59
CA ILE A 649 -47.67 63.27 16.84
C ILE A 649 -48.89 64.08 16.41
N SER A 650 -49.47 64.82 17.35
CA SER A 650 -50.65 65.66 17.14
C SER A 650 -50.44 67.05 17.77
N TYR A 651 -51.26 68.02 17.36
CA TYR A 651 -51.31 69.34 18.00
C TYR A 651 -52.75 69.75 18.32
N VAL A 652 -52.92 70.56 19.36
CA VAL A 652 -54.22 71.15 19.68
C VAL A 652 -54.31 72.53 19.02
N ASN A 653 -55.29 72.69 18.13
CA ASN A 653 -55.52 73.96 17.44
C ASN A 653 -56.22 75.00 18.35
N ALA A 654 -56.35 76.24 17.88
CA ALA A 654 -56.90 77.34 18.67
C ALA A 654 -58.34 77.12 19.18
N ASN A 655 -59.09 76.17 18.60
CA ASN A 655 -60.46 75.82 18.99
C ASN A 655 -60.52 74.64 19.97
N GLY A 656 -59.38 74.09 20.41
CA GLY A 656 -59.31 72.96 21.35
C GLY A 656 -59.49 71.58 20.71
N VAL A 657 -59.36 71.48 19.38
CA VAL A 657 -59.44 70.19 18.65
C VAL A 657 -58.02 69.68 18.37
N GLU A 658 -57.77 68.41 18.69
CA GLU A 658 -56.54 67.68 18.39
C GLU A 658 -56.51 67.29 16.90
N VAL A 659 -55.38 67.53 16.24
CA VAL A 659 -55.18 67.28 14.80
C VAL A 659 -53.85 66.55 14.61
N ASP A 660 -53.89 65.43 13.88
CA ASP A 660 -52.72 64.60 13.60
C ASP A 660 -51.75 65.25 12.60
N LEU A 661 -50.47 65.05 12.83
CA LEU A 661 -49.35 65.48 11.97
C LEU A 661 -48.60 64.30 11.36
N GLY A 662 -48.73 63.10 11.93
CA GLY A 662 -48.14 61.86 11.42
C GLY A 662 -47.53 60.99 12.53
N THR A 663 -46.67 60.06 12.10
CA THR A 663 -45.94 59.12 12.96
C THR A 663 -44.46 59.47 13.04
N GLY A 664 -43.86 59.37 14.23
CA GLY A 664 -42.43 59.58 14.46
C GLY A 664 -41.75 58.44 15.21
N PHE A 665 -40.41 58.49 15.25
CA PHE A 665 -39.55 57.57 15.99
C PHE A 665 -38.83 58.31 17.12
N ILE A 666 -38.79 57.70 18.31
CA ILE A 666 -38.03 58.21 19.46
C ILE A 666 -36.64 57.57 19.43
N ILE A 667 -35.58 58.39 19.35
CA ILE A 667 -34.19 57.92 19.25
C ILE A 667 -33.41 58.41 20.47
N GLY A 668 -33.28 57.54 21.47
CA GLY A 668 -32.68 57.89 22.77
C GLY A 668 -33.62 58.72 23.67
N SER A 669 -33.09 59.25 24.76
CA SER A 669 -33.89 59.80 25.87
C SER A 669 -34.39 61.23 25.68
N GLN A 670 -33.88 61.99 24.70
CA GLN A 670 -34.21 63.41 24.50
C GLN A 670 -34.33 63.84 23.02
N THR A 671 -34.43 62.91 22.06
CA THR A 671 -34.49 63.21 20.62
C THR A 671 -35.62 62.45 19.92
N ILE A 672 -36.36 63.13 19.05
CA ILE A 672 -37.38 62.54 18.17
C ILE A 672 -36.94 62.77 16.71
N LEU A 673 -37.02 61.72 15.90
CA LEU A 673 -36.86 61.80 14.45
C LEU A 673 -38.25 61.71 13.80
N THR A 674 -38.56 62.68 12.94
CA THR A 674 -39.88 62.84 12.32
C THR A 674 -39.73 63.17 10.83
N ALA A 675 -40.48 62.46 10.00
CA ALA A 675 -40.60 62.71 8.56
C ALA A 675 -41.86 63.54 8.19
N ALA A 676 -42.49 64.19 9.18
CA ALA A 676 -43.68 65.00 8.97
C ALA A 676 -43.33 66.38 8.39
N HIS A 677 -43.78 66.65 7.16
CA HIS A 677 -43.59 67.93 6.47
C HIS A 677 -44.60 68.97 7.01
N VAL A 678 -44.22 69.73 8.05
CA VAL A 678 -45.13 70.63 8.81
C VAL A 678 -45.46 71.92 8.04
N VAL A 679 -46.34 71.82 7.04
CA VAL A 679 -46.91 73.00 6.36
C VAL A 679 -47.86 73.74 7.31
N LYS A 680 -47.44 74.91 7.80
CA LYS A 680 -48.28 75.76 8.65
C LYS A 680 -49.32 76.56 7.82
N PRO A 681 -50.63 76.45 8.08
CA PRO A 681 -51.61 77.43 7.62
C PRO A 681 -51.36 78.78 8.30
N ALA A 682 -51.20 79.84 7.52
CA ALA A 682 -50.90 81.17 8.05
C ALA A 682 -52.03 81.69 8.95
N GLY A 683 -51.67 82.12 10.17
CA GLY A 683 -52.59 82.83 11.10
C GLY A 683 -52.83 82.17 12.46
N GLN A 684 -52.56 80.88 12.66
CA GLN A 684 -52.74 80.24 13.97
C GLN A 684 -51.45 80.17 14.82
N VAL A 685 -51.64 80.09 16.14
CA VAL A 685 -50.60 79.91 17.16
C VAL A 685 -50.72 78.48 17.69
N LEU A 686 -49.61 77.74 17.72
CA LEU A 686 -49.55 76.43 18.35
C LEU A 686 -49.72 76.62 19.87
N LYS A 687 -50.64 75.87 20.48
CA LYS A 687 -50.91 75.99 21.92
C LYS A 687 -50.16 74.92 22.70
N ASP A 688 -50.39 73.66 22.34
CA ASP A 688 -49.77 72.47 22.94
C ASP A 688 -49.52 71.43 21.82
N MET A 689 -48.40 70.70 21.92
CA MET A 689 -48.01 69.61 21.01
C MET A 689 -47.98 68.30 21.81
N ILE A 690 -48.62 67.26 21.29
CA ILE A 690 -48.88 66.01 22.03
C ILE A 690 -48.18 64.85 21.31
N VAL A 691 -47.52 64.01 22.10
CA VAL A 691 -46.85 62.78 21.64
C VAL A 691 -47.39 61.62 22.45
N ARG A 692 -48.00 60.64 21.78
CA ARG A 692 -48.65 59.47 22.42
C ARG A 692 -47.86 58.19 22.11
N PRO A 693 -47.46 57.37 23.11
CA PRO A 693 -47.00 56.02 22.86
C PRO A 693 -48.15 55.18 22.30
N GLY A 694 -47.90 54.47 21.19
CA GLY A 694 -48.91 53.57 20.61
C GLY A 694 -49.23 52.39 21.55
N THR A 695 -50.52 52.11 21.74
CA THR A 695 -51.01 50.85 22.31
C THR A 695 -51.76 50.06 21.22
N PRO A 696 -51.57 48.73 21.11
CA PRO A 696 -52.29 47.94 20.12
C PRO A 696 -53.78 47.87 20.49
N LEU A 697 -54.65 48.14 19.51
CA LEU A 697 -56.10 48.03 19.69
C LEU A 697 -56.49 46.55 19.83
N ALA A 698 -57.07 46.20 20.98
CA ALA A 698 -57.53 44.84 21.25
C ALA A 698 -58.82 44.52 20.46
N GLY A 699 -58.72 43.75 19.38
CA GLY A 699 -59.87 43.44 18.53
C GLY A 699 -59.64 42.40 17.42
N THR A 700 -59.53 41.12 17.81
CA THR A 700 -59.86 39.92 17.00
C THR A 700 -59.47 39.88 15.50
N GLY A 701 -58.42 39.10 15.18
CA GLY A 701 -58.18 38.57 13.82
C GLY A 701 -56.74 38.79 13.32
N PRO A 702 -56.07 37.78 12.72
CA PRO A 702 -54.69 37.91 12.24
C PRO A 702 -54.62 38.52 10.83
N ALA A 703 -53.72 39.48 10.66
CA ALA A 703 -53.24 39.99 9.36
C ALA A 703 -51.87 40.66 9.56
N PHE A 704 -51.10 40.77 8.47
CA PHE A 704 -49.71 41.27 8.39
C PHE A 704 -48.66 40.35 9.06
N PHE A 705 -47.51 40.04 8.44
CA PHE A 705 -47.03 40.33 7.08
C PHE A 705 -46.75 39.03 6.30
N GLY A 706 -46.86 39.12 4.97
CA GLY A 706 -46.39 38.11 4.04
C GLY A 706 -45.81 38.79 2.79
N ASP A 707 -44.77 38.18 2.25
CA ASP A 707 -44.07 38.37 0.96
C ASP A 707 -44.24 39.69 0.18
N ALA A 708 -43.13 40.42 0.10
CA ALA A 708 -42.73 41.24 -1.04
C ALA A 708 -41.19 41.13 -1.17
N VAL A 709 -40.56 41.19 -2.35
CA VAL A 709 -40.99 41.84 -3.60
C VAL A 709 -40.72 40.96 -4.83
N ALA A 710 -41.71 40.87 -5.71
CA ALA A 710 -41.50 40.79 -7.15
C ALA A 710 -42.39 41.86 -7.83
N ASN A 711 -41.89 42.44 -8.93
CA ASN A 711 -42.47 43.59 -9.65
C ASN A 711 -43.85 43.28 -10.31
N PRO A 712 -44.67 44.29 -10.76
CA PRO A 712 -44.43 45.74 -10.77
C PRO A 712 -45.64 46.64 -10.38
N MET A 713 -45.48 47.96 -10.59
CA MET A 713 -46.49 49.01 -10.87
C MET A 713 -46.69 50.11 -9.80
N TRP A 714 -46.04 51.27 -10.00
CA TRP A 714 -46.78 52.53 -10.12
C TRP A 714 -46.07 53.55 -11.01
N ASN A 715 -46.77 54.02 -12.04
CA ASN A 715 -46.44 55.23 -12.81
C ASN A 715 -47.66 56.18 -12.72
N PRO A 716 -47.46 57.40 -12.22
CA PRO A 716 -48.14 58.53 -12.85
C PRO A 716 -47.17 59.69 -13.10
N ARG A 717 -46.87 59.94 -14.38
CA ARG A 717 -46.33 61.23 -14.82
C ARG A 717 -47.27 62.36 -14.40
N SER A 718 -46.74 63.41 -13.76
CA SER A 718 -47.29 64.76 -13.85
C SER A 718 -46.29 65.62 -14.63
N SER A 719 -46.78 66.40 -15.60
CA SER A 719 -45.94 67.03 -16.63
C SER A 719 -45.90 68.56 -16.50
N THR A 720 -45.06 69.05 -15.59
CA THR A 720 -44.52 70.42 -15.59
C THR A 720 -43.10 70.36 -15.03
N GLY A 721 -42.13 70.93 -15.76
CA GLY A 721 -40.73 70.86 -15.35
C GLY A 721 -40.38 71.91 -14.32
N GLU A 722 -40.00 71.47 -13.12
CA GLU A 722 -39.12 72.20 -12.21
C GLU A 722 -37.88 71.34 -11.93
N THR A 723 -36.70 71.95 -11.95
CA THR A 723 -35.41 71.28 -11.71
C THR A 723 -35.13 71.14 -10.21
N PRO A 724 -34.39 70.11 -9.77
CA PRO A 724 -34.34 69.74 -8.35
C PRO A 724 -33.61 70.78 -7.48
N SER A 725 -34.27 71.19 -6.39
CA SER A 725 -33.68 71.94 -5.29
C SER A 725 -34.28 71.52 -3.94
N GLU A 726 -33.43 71.40 -2.93
CA GLU A 726 -33.81 71.39 -1.50
C GLU A 726 -34.60 70.19 -0.94
N ALA A 727 -34.38 68.97 -1.48
CA ALA A 727 -34.82 67.72 -0.83
C ALA A 727 -33.74 67.04 0.06
N GLN A 728 -32.63 67.74 0.37
CA GLN A 728 -31.48 67.19 1.15
C GLN A 728 -31.31 67.79 2.55
N TYR A 729 -32.29 68.56 3.06
CA TYR A 729 -32.20 69.20 4.39
C TYR A 729 -33.41 68.99 5.33
N ASP A 730 -34.46 68.27 4.91
CA ASP A 730 -35.67 68.04 5.70
C ASP A 730 -35.53 66.90 6.74
N PHE A 731 -34.60 67.08 7.69
CA PHE A 731 -34.60 66.37 8.97
C PHE A 731 -34.58 67.37 10.13
N ALA A 732 -35.76 67.66 10.68
CA ALA A 732 -35.90 68.57 11.82
C ALA A 732 -35.53 67.85 13.14
N ILE A 733 -34.28 68.01 13.60
CA ILE A 733 -33.86 67.57 14.94
C ILE A 733 -34.48 68.50 15.98
N ILE A 734 -35.61 68.09 16.55
CA ILE A 734 -36.25 68.80 17.67
C ILE A 734 -35.51 68.44 18.97
N ASN A 735 -34.51 69.25 19.32
CA ASN A 735 -33.86 69.21 20.62
C ASN A 735 -34.72 69.96 21.65
N CYS A 736 -35.09 69.32 22.77
CA CYS A 736 -35.97 69.87 23.80
C CYS A 736 -35.19 70.24 25.09
N PRO A 737 -34.75 71.51 25.26
CA PRO A 737 -33.96 71.90 26.43
C PRO A 737 -34.90 72.15 27.63
N GLY A 738 -35.01 71.16 28.52
CA GLY A 738 -35.82 71.30 29.74
C GLY A 738 -36.04 70.04 30.59
N ALA A 739 -35.72 68.85 30.09
CA ALA A 739 -35.85 67.61 30.84
C ALA A 739 -34.71 67.44 31.87
N ASN A 740 -34.95 67.86 33.11
CA ASN A 740 -33.97 67.84 34.22
C ASN A 740 -33.51 66.41 34.59
N PHE A 741 -32.27 66.08 34.23
CA PHE A 741 -31.44 65.07 34.90
C PHE A 741 -30.01 65.64 35.09
N SER A 742 -29.33 65.27 36.17
CA SER A 742 -28.12 65.97 36.65
C SER A 742 -27.14 65.00 37.37
N PRO A 743 -25.90 65.41 37.72
CA PRO A 743 -24.93 66.04 36.81
C PRO A 743 -23.47 65.55 37.00
N SER A 744 -22.69 65.49 35.92
CA SER A 744 -21.21 65.58 35.94
C SER A 744 -20.65 65.83 34.53
N SER A 745 -19.43 66.33 34.40
CA SER A 745 -18.96 67.08 33.20
C SER A 745 -17.43 67.09 33.05
N TRP A 746 -16.89 67.41 31.86
CA TRP A 746 -15.92 68.52 31.66
C TRP A 746 -15.51 68.80 30.18
N PHE A 747 -15.06 70.05 29.95
CA PHE A 747 -14.37 70.73 28.82
C PHE A 747 -13.89 69.90 27.58
N GLY A 748 -13.88 70.40 26.32
CA GLY A 748 -14.12 71.75 25.75
C GLY A 748 -12.89 72.34 25.03
N LEU A 749 -13.00 72.93 23.81
CA LEU A 749 -11.95 73.75 23.15
C LEU A 749 -12.45 74.58 21.93
N LEU A 750 -11.68 75.63 21.57
CA LEU A 750 -11.73 76.54 20.40
C LEU A 750 -10.27 77.05 20.17
N PRO A 751 -9.81 77.56 18.99
CA PRO A 751 -10.54 78.35 17.98
C PRO A 751 -10.27 77.92 16.50
N ASN A 752 -10.17 78.87 15.55
CA ASN A 752 -10.36 78.67 14.09
C ASN A 752 -9.41 79.53 13.22
N TYR A 753 -9.19 79.17 11.93
CA TYR A 753 -8.56 79.93 10.82
C TYR A 753 -7.04 80.29 10.87
N PRO A 754 -6.38 80.78 9.77
CA PRO A 754 -6.58 80.56 8.31
C PRO A 754 -5.30 80.43 7.41
N GLY A 755 -5.40 79.72 6.27
CA GLY A 755 -4.58 79.89 5.03
C GLY A 755 -3.15 79.31 5.01
N GLY A 756 -2.57 78.89 3.87
CA GLY A 756 -2.99 78.86 2.45
C GLY A 756 -1.75 78.93 1.50
N THR A 757 -1.73 78.63 0.20
CA THR A 757 -2.68 78.04 -0.78
C THR A 757 -1.89 77.69 -2.07
N VAL A 758 -2.17 76.59 -2.81
CA VAL A 758 -1.51 76.26 -4.11
C VAL A 758 -2.50 75.89 -5.23
N ASN A 759 -2.61 76.81 -6.20
CA ASN A 759 -3.15 76.78 -7.58
C ASN A 759 -3.05 75.45 -8.39
N LEU A 760 -3.82 75.12 -9.45
CA LEU A 760 -4.68 75.79 -10.49
C LEU A 760 -5.90 74.84 -10.82
N THR A 761 -6.91 74.98 -11.72
CA THR A 761 -7.67 75.95 -12.61
C THR A 761 -8.96 75.20 -13.10
N GLY A 762 -9.96 75.68 -13.87
CA GLY A 762 -10.27 76.92 -14.62
C GLY A 762 -11.59 76.79 -15.45
N TYR A 763 -11.94 77.78 -16.29
CA TYR A 763 -13.16 77.89 -17.16
C TYR A 763 -12.93 79.02 -18.21
N PRO A 764 -13.74 79.23 -19.30
CA PRO A 764 -14.78 78.42 -19.96
C PRO A 764 -14.65 78.30 -21.53
N GLY A 765 -15.39 77.38 -22.18
CA GLY A 765 -16.07 77.67 -23.48
C GLY A 765 -15.78 76.84 -24.77
N VAL A 766 -16.89 76.44 -25.44
CA VAL A 766 -17.12 76.23 -26.90
C VAL A 766 -16.48 75.02 -27.65
N PHE A 767 -17.35 74.10 -28.10
CA PHE A 767 -17.26 73.08 -29.20
C PHE A 767 -15.89 72.48 -29.65
N LEU A 768 -15.76 71.15 -29.59
CA LEU A 768 -15.69 70.25 -30.77
C LEU A 768 -15.76 68.73 -30.42
N GLU A 769 -16.01 67.94 -31.47
CA GLU A 769 -16.11 66.49 -31.74
C GLU A 769 -15.70 65.33 -30.76
N GLN A 770 -16.58 64.30 -30.78
CA GLN A 770 -16.36 62.83 -30.94
C GLN A 770 -15.81 61.89 -29.83
N THR A 771 -16.56 60.76 -29.64
CA THR A 771 -16.14 59.36 -29.35
C THR A 771 -15.39 59.01 -28.03
N THR A 772 -15.68 57.93 -27.28
CA THR A 772 -16.72 56.85 -27.37
C THR A 772 -16.87 56.09 -26.03
N GLN A 773 -18.01 55.36 -25.88
CA GLN A 773 -18.18 54.13 -25.08
C GLN A 773 -18.12 54.23 -23.52
N PHE A 774 -18.77 53.36 -22.73
CA PHE A 774 -19.68 52.22 -23.04
C PHE A 774 -20.97 52.29 -22.17
N ASN A 775 -21.98 51.46 -22.50
CA ASN A 775 -23.28 51.37 -21.80
C ASN A 775 -23.24 50.35 -20.65
N ASP A 776 -24.25 50.39 -19.76
CA ASP A 776 -24.87 49.16 -19.26
C ASP A 776 -26.37 49.32 -18.84
N ILE A 777 -27.09 48.19 -18.80
CA ILE A 777 -28.41 47.86 -18.20
C ILE A 777 -29.68 48.70 -18.53
N GLY A 778 -30.46 48.21 -19.51
CA GLY A 778 -31.78 47.56 -19.25
C GLY A 778 -33.10 48.36 -19.07
N THR A 779 -34.18 47.89 -19.74
CA THR A 779 -35.56 47.66 -19.21
C THR A 779 -36.49 47.08 -20.31
N VAL A 780 -37.67 46.52 -19.96
CA VAL A 780 -38.46 45.57 -20.80
C VAL A 780 -39.96 45.96 -20.94
N THR A 781 -40.61 45.40 -21.97
CA THR A 781 -42.08 45.39 -22.32
C THR A 781 -42.65 46.68 -22.96
N ALA A 782 -43.69 46.65 -23.83
CA ALA A 782 -44.57 45.54 -24.25
C ALA A 782 -45.10 45.60 -25.72
N ASP A 783 -45.63 44.44 -26.12
CA ASP A 783 -46.73 44.07 -27.06
C ASP A 783 -47.84 45.13 -27.40
N PRO A 784 -48.73 44.94 -28.40
CA PRO A 784 -48.71 44.09 -29.62
C PRO A 784 -48.82 44.90 -30.94
N ASN A 785 -48.21 44.46 -32.06
CA ASN A 785 -48.74 44.79 -33.40
C ASN A 785 -48.15 44.02 -34.61
N TYR A 786 -49.01 43.81 -35.61
CA TYR A 786 -48.80 43.37 -37.01
C TYR A 786 -48.04 42.07 -37.32
N ALA A 787 -48.82 41.08 -37.75
CA ALA A 787 -48.39 40.05 -38.70
C ALA A 787 -48.41 40.57 -40.16
N LEU A 788 -47.82 39.78 -41.07
CA LEU A 788 -47.86 39.88 -42.54
C LEU A 788 -47.11 41.05 -43.20
N LEU A 789 -46.06 40.73 -43.96
CA LEU A 789 -46.13 40.84 -45.43
C LEU A 789 -45.05 40.00 -46.14
N ASP A 790 -45.16 39.88 -47.47
CA ASP A 790 -44.69 38.73 -48.26
C ASP A 790 -43.44 38.99 -49.14
N TYR A 791 -42.86 37.90 -49.67
CA TYR A 791 -41.58 37.68 -50.37
C TYR A 791 -40.94 38.75 -51.31
N GLY A 792 -39.66 39.09 -51.01
CA GLY A 792 -38.47 39.02 -51.91
C GLY A 792 -38.23 40.04 -53.05
N PRO A 793 -37.07 40.00 -53.77
CA PRO A 793 -35.79 39.30 -53.49
C PRO A 793 -34.45 40.09 -53.74
N THR A 794 -33.52 40.02 -52.75
CA THR A 794 -32.01 39.95 -52.83
C THR A 794 -31.22 40.59 -54.01
N THR A 795 -30.32 41.58 -53.83
CA THR A 795 -28.84 41.50 -53.52
C THR A 795 -28.13 42.85 -53.88
N PRO A 796 -26.82 43.14 -53.63
CA PRO A 796 -25.86 42.83 -52.54
C PRO A 796 -25.00 44.06 -52.05
N VAL A 797 -23.80 43.81 -51.45
CA VAL A 797 -22.67 44.71 -51.02
C VAL A 797 -22.71 45.12 -49.52
N ILE A 798 -22.02 44.50 -48.52
CA ILE A 798 -20.58 44.11 -48.30
C ILE A 798 -19.72 45.33 -47.89
N SER A 799 -18.92 45.39 -46.81
CA SER A 799 -18.65 44.61 -45.55
C SER A 799 -17.83 45.54 -44.59
N PHE A 800 -17.19 45.27 -43.42
CA PHE A 800 -16.74 44.17 -42.52
C PHE A 800 -16.75 44.77 -41.05
N PRO A 801 -16.11 44.26 -39.95
CA PRO A 801 -15.45 42.98 -39.60
C PRO A 801 -15.93 42.38 -38.23
N GLY A 802 -15.16 41.47 -37.60
CA GLY A 802 -15.20 41.16 -36.15
C GLY A 802 -15.41 39.69 -35.76
N ASP A 803 -14.58 39.14 -34.87
CA ASP A 803 -14.49 37.70 -34.61
C ASP A 803 -15.29 37.19 -33.40
N SER A 804 -16.23 36.26 -33.63
CA SER A 804 -16.54 35.09 -32.76
C SER A 804 -17.60 34.21 -33.43
N GLY A 805 -17.31 32.92 -33.62
CA GLY A 805 -18.19 31.99 -34.34
C GLY A 805 -19.26 31.35 -33.46
N GLY A 806 -20.52 31.36 -33.90
CA GLY A 806 -21.64 30.65 -33.27
C GLY A 806 -22.47 29.85 -34.30
N PRO A 807 -23.13 28.74 -33.90
CA PRO A 807 -23.75 27.80 -34.82
C PRO A 807 -25.08 28.29 -35.42
N LEU A 808 -25.33 27.92 -36.68
CA LEU A 808 -26.62 28.08 -37.34
C LEU A 808 -27.61 27.01 -36.87
N TRP A 809 -28.81 27.42 -36.48
CA TRP A 809 -29.90 26.54 -36.05
C TRP A 809 -31.00 26.42 -37.11
N VAL A 810 -31.58 25.23 -37.26
CA VAL A 810 -32.75 24.98 -38.10
C VAL A 810 -33.85 24.34 -37.27
N TYR A 811 -35.09 24.80 -37.46
CA TYR A 811 -36.30 24.23 -36.87
C TYR A 811 -37.18 23.66 -37.97
N ASN A 812 -37.64 22.41 -37.81
CA ASN A 812 -38.48 21.74 -38.81
C ASN A 812 -39.75 21.14 -38.17
N GLY A 813 -40.56 22.00 -37.56
CA GLY A 813 -41.93 21.69 -37.12
C GLY A 813 -42.10 20.94 -35.80
N SER A 814 -41.08 20.25 -35.30
CA SER A 814 -41.15 19.56 -34.00
C SER A 814 -39.85 19.55 -33.18
N THR A 815 -38.69 19.82 -33.77
CA THR A 815 -37.40 19.92 -33.06
C THR A 815 -36.52 21.03 -33.66
N VAL A 816 -35.65 21.59 -32.82
CA VAL A 816 -34.56 22.52 -33.20
C VAL A 816 -33.25 21.70 -33.24
N SER A 817 -32.38 21.95 -34.22
CA SER A 817 -31.05 21.32 -34.29
C SER A 817 -30.03 22.25 -34.94
N ALA A 818 -28.77 22.16 -34.51
CA ALA A 818 -27.66 22.91 -35.11
C ALA A 818 -27.20 22.24 -36.41
N VAL A 819 -26.90 23.04 -37.44
CA VAL A 819 -26.56 22.56 -38.80
C VAL A 819 -25.19 23.09 -39.28
N GLY A 820 -24.47 23.85 -38.44
CA GLY A 820 -23.03 24.11 -38.61
C GLY A 820 -22.63 25.59 -38.66
N ILE A 821 -21.38 25.84 -39.07
CA ILE A 821 -20.74 27.15 -39.27
C ILE A 821 -20.03 27.12 -40.62
N ALA A 822 -19.98 28.24 -41.35
CA ALA A 822 -19.39 28.33 -42.69
C ALA A 822 -18.15 29.24 -42.72
N VAL A 823 -17.08 28.78 -43.37
CA VAL A 823 -15.91 29.58 -43.77
C VAL A 823 -15.42 29.07 -45.15
N THR A 824 -14.66 29.87 -45.90
CA THR A 824 -14.47 29.70 -47.36
C THR A 824 -13.03 29.45 -47.82
N ASP A 825 -12.91 28.62 -48.85
CA ASP A 825 -11.93 28.63 -49.95
C ASP A 825 -10.44 28.24 -49.71
N VAL A 826 -10.23 26.92 -49.77
CA VAL A 826 -9.18 26.15 -50.52
C VAL A 826 -7.68 26.41 -50.27
N TRP A 827 -6.97 25.38 -49.77
CA TRP A 827 -5.85 24.69 -50.46
C TRP A 827 -5.32 23.43 -49.73
N ALA A 828 -6.21 22.57 -49.24
CA ALA A 828 -5.90 21.15 -48.98
C ALA A 828 -7.22 20.34 -49.03
N VAL A 829 -7.16 19.06 -49.42
CA VAL A 829 -8.28 18.14 -49.17
C VAL A 829 -8.14 17.61 -47.75
N GLN A 830 -8.52 18.44 -46.78
CA GLN A 830 -8.59 18.03 -45.39
C GLN A 830 -9.83 17.14 -45.20
N LEU A 831 -9.62 15.86 -44.93
CA LEU A 831 -10.69 14.99 -44.44
C LEU A 831 -11.14 15.53 -43.09
N THR A 832 -12.43 15.84 -42.96
CA THR A 832 -13.01 16.36 -41.72
C THR A 832 -13.75 15.27 -40.96
N SER A 833 -13.89 15.45 -39.65
CA SER A 833 -14.43 14.45 -38.70
C SER A 833 -15.89 14.04 -38.95
N SER A 834 -16.62 14.73 -39.83
CA SER A 834 -18.01 14.41 -40.20
C SER A 834 -18.19 13.06 -40.92
N ASN A 835 -17.10 12.44 -41.41
CA ASN A 835 -17.13 11.11 -42.03
C ASN A 835 -16.61 9.97 -41.13
N LEU A 836 -16.11 10.25 -39.92
CA LEU A 836 -15.53 9.22 -39.04
C LEU A 836 -16.56 8.12 -38.68
N ASP A 837 -17.80 8.55 -38.40
CA ASP A 837 -18.93 7.67 -38.07
C ASP A 837 -19.31 6.70 -39.20
N LEU A 838 -19.01 7.04 -40.45
CA LEU A 838 -19.24 6.16 -41.60
C LEU A 838 -18.10 5.14 -41.81
N ILE A 839 -16.87 5.47 -41.39
CA ILE A 839 -15.72 4.57 -41.45
C ILE A 839 -15.77 3.56 -40.29
N GLN A 840 -16.05 4.04 -39.08
CA GLN A 840 -16.22 3.17 -37.89
C GLN A 840 -17.39 2.19 -38.06
N LYS A 841 -18.50 2.60 -38.68
CA LYS A 841 -19.62 1.70 -39.02
C LYS A 841 -19.34 0.68 -40.14
N LEU A 842 -18.18 0.74 -40.80
CA LEU A 842 -17.81 -0.18 -41.89
C LEU A 842 -16.69 -1.17 -41.53
N GLY A 843 -16.08 -1.06 -40.34
CA GLY A 843 -15.12 -2.07 -39.85
C GLY A 843 -13.84 -2.19 -40.69
N ILE A 844 -13.33 -1.06 -41.20
CA ILE A 844 -12.10 -1.00 -42.00
C ILE A 844 -10.96 -0.46 -41.15
N SER A 845 -9.91 -1.26 -40.95
CA SER A 845 -8.65 -0.89 -40.28
C SER A 845 -7.66 -0.22 -41.25
N PHE A 846 -6.47 0.15 -40.74
CA PHE A 846 -5.33 0.77 -41.43
C PHE A 846 -5.45 2.24 -41.83
N THR A 847 -4.90 3.12 -40.97
CA THR A 847 -4.19 4.33 -41.40
C THR A 847 -2.94 4.53 -40.54
N ASP A 848 -1.85 3.86 -40.91
CA ASP A 848 -0.51 4.11 -40.37
C ASP A 848 -0.08 5.56 -40.64
N VAL A 849 0.64 6.18 -39.70
CA VAL A 849 1.13 7.54 -39.87
C VAL A 849 2.35 7.50 -40.80
N GLY A 850 2.15 7.75 -42.09
CA GLY A 850 3.22 7.63 -43.09
C GLY A 850 4.35 8.67 -42.90
N PRO A 851 5.56 8.42 -43.45
CA PRO A 851 6.68 9.36 -43.35
C PRO A 851 6.32 10.78 -43.82
N GLY A 852 6.53 11.77 -42.94
CA GLY A 852 6.19 13.17 -43.20
C GLY A 852 4.70 13.52 -43.11
N GLN A 853 3.85 12.61 -42.65
CA GLN A 853 2.46 12.91 -42.26
C GLN A 853 2.39 13.33 -40.78
N THR A 854 1.37 14.09 -40.43
CA THR A 854 1.02 14.40 -39.03
C THR A 854 -0.45 14.09 -38.79
N LEU A 855 -0.75 13.31 -37.76
CA LEU A 855 -2.11 12.90 -37.40
C LEU A 855 -2.34 13.08 -35.88
N ASN A 856 -3.53 13.57 -35.51
CA ASN A 856 -3.84 14.00 -34.15
C ASN A 856 -5.05 13.23 -33.61
N GLY A 857 -5.04 12.88 -32.31
CA GLY A 857 -6.21 12.30 -31.63
C GLY A 857 -6.56 10.89 -32.09
N ILE A 858 -5.56 10.07 -32.45
CA ILE A 858 -5.79 8.69 -32.89
C ILE A 858 -6.13 7.84 -31.67
N VAL A 859 -7.31 7.20 -31.67
CA VAL A 859 -7.73 6.28 -30.61
C VAL A 859 -7.52 4.85 -31.10
N ILE A 860 -6.60 4.12 -30.46
CA ILE A 860 -6.32 2.71 -30.75
C ILE A 860 -7.17 1.85 -29.82
N ALA A 861 -7.98 0.97 -30.40
CA ALA A 861 -8.86 0.06 -29.67
C ALA A 861 -8.27 -1.36 -29.63
N ASN A 862 -8.79 -2.20 -28.72
CA ASN A 862 -8.42 -3.59 -28.53
C ASN A 862 -8.24 -4.36 -29.86
N GLY A 863 -7.11 -5.07 -30.00
CA GLY A 863 -6.77 -5.86 -31.18
C GLY A 863 -6.27 -5.07 -32.39
N ASN A 864 -6.01 -3.76 -32.27
CA ASN A 864 -5.50 -2.92 -33.35
C ASN A 864 -4.08 -2.43 -33.08
N THR A 865 -3.28 -2.33 -34.14
CA THR A 865 -1.92 -1.77 -34.14
C THR A 865 -1.88 -0.52 -35.01
N LEU A 866 -1.09 0.48 -34.60
CA LEU A 866 -0.77 1.68 -35.39
C LEU A 866 0.74 1.75 -35.63
N GLU A 867 1.17 1.80 -36.90
CA GLU A 867 2.56 2.10 -37.24
C GLU A 867 2.76 3.62 -37.38
N VAL A 868 3.62 4.23 -36.56
CA VAL A 868 3.91 5.68 -36.59
C VAL A 868 5.28 5.93 -37.19
N LEU A 869 5.33 6.20 -38.50
CA LEU A 869 6.53 6.54 -39.27
C LEU A 869 6.66 8.05 -39.56
N GLY A 870 5.60 8.82 -39.27
CA GLY A 870 5.52 10.28 -39.36
C GLY A 870 5.49 10.92 -37.98
N THR A 871 4.48 11.74 -37.70
CA THR A 871 4.24 12.36 -36.39
C THR A 871 2.84 12.10 -35.89
N ALA A 872 2.69 11.41 -34.77
CA ALA A 872 1.45 11.31 -34.03
C ALA A 872 1.39 12.38 -32.92
N ILE A 873 0.18 12.84 -32.57
CA ILE A 873 -0.04 13.82 -31.49
C ILE A 873 -1.30 13.44 -30.71
N GLY A 874 -1.18 13.25 -29.40
CA GLY A 874 -2.31 12.95 -28.51
C GLY A 874 -3.02 11.65 -28.88
N THR A 875 -2.27 10.58 -29.13
CA THR A 875 -2.86 9.25 -29.33
C THR A 875 -3.37 8.69 -28.01
N VAL A 876 -4.35 7.79 -28.07
CA VAL A 876 -4.95 7.14 -26.91
C VAL A 876 -4.92 5.64 -27.16
N VAL A 877 -3.97 4.96 -26.53
CA VAL A 877 -3.79 3.51 -26.63
C VAL A 877 -4.62 2.85 -25.54
N ASN A 878 -5.72 2.20 -25.90
CA ASN A 878 -6.58 1.51 -24.94
C ASN A 878 -6.15 0.05 -24.73
N SER A 879 -6.74 -0.62 -23.74
CA SER A 879 -6.50 -2.03 -23.43
C SER A 879 -6.52 -2.94 -24.66
N GLY A 880 -5.41 -3.64 -24.89
CA GLY A 880 -5.14 -4.52 -26.04
C GLY A 880 -4.89 -3.80 -27.37
N GLY A 881 -4.74 -2.47 -27.38
CA GLY A 881 -4.23 -1.70 -28.51
C GLY A 881 -2.70 -1.56 -28.46
N THR A 882 -2.09 -1.37 -29.63
CA THR A 882 -0.62 -1.24 -29.76
C THR A 882 -0.23 -0.06 -30.65
N GLU A 883 0.78 0.71 -30.24
CA GLU A 883 1.39 1.77 -31.04
C GLU A 883 2.88 1.51 -31.25
N ASN A 884 3.32 1.51 -32.51
CA ASN A 884 4.70 1.24 -32.91
C ASN A 884 5.35 2.54 -33.42
N VAL A 885 6.11 3.23 -32.57
CA VAL A 885 6.69 4.54 -32.87
C VAL A 885 8.08 4.41 -33.50
N TYR A 886 8.14 4.50 -34.83
CA TYR A 886 9.37 4.64 -35.62
C TYR A 886 9.74 6.10 -35.92
N GLY A 887 8.77 7.02 -35.85
CA GLY A 887 8.90 8.45 -36.15
C GLY A 887 8.86 9.29 -34.88
N THR A 888 7.82 10.11 -34.73
CA THR A 888 7.63 10.92 -33.52
C THR A 888 6.21 10.76 -32.98
N ASP A 889 6.08 10.67 -31.67
CA ASP A 889 4.81 10.80 -30.95
C ASP A 889 4.92 11.88 -29.86
N THR A 890 3.80 12.51 -29.48
CA THR A 890 3.76 13.66 -28.57
C THR A 890 2.43 13.74 -27.83
N GLY A 891 2.47 13.59 -26.50
CA GLY A 891 1.30 13.72 -25.63
C GLY A 891 0.36 12.52 -25.65
N ALA A 892 0.84 11.34 -26.04
CA ALA A 892 0.05 10.12 -26.01
C ALA A 892 -0.37 9.74 -24.59
N THR A 893 -1.51 9.06 -24.50
CA THR A 893 -2.01 8.44 -23.27
C THR A 893 -2.08 6.94 -23.51
N VAL A 894 -1.19 6.19 -22.88
CA VAL A 894 -1.19 4.73 -22.88
C VAL A 894 -1.99 4.29 -21.66
N ASN A 895 -3.27 3.98 -21.86
CA ASN A 895 -4.15 3.49 -20.79
C ASN A 895 -3.76 2.06 -20.38
N ASN A 896 -4.22 1.61 -19.20
CA ASN A 896 -3.96 0.26 -18.70
C ASN A 896 -4.32 -0.83 -19.76
N GLY A 897 -3.40 -1.78 -19.95
CA GLY A 897 -3.44 -2.84 -20.97
C GLY A 897 -3.09 -2.39 -22.39
N GLY A 898 -2.86 -1.10 -22.63
CA GLY A 898 -2.33 -0.58 -23.90
C GLY A 898 -0.80 -0.65 -23.94
N PHE A 899 -0.23 -0.78 -25.14
CA PHE A 899 1.21 -0.88 -25.37
C PHE A 899 1.72 0.20 -26.34
N GLN A 900 2.77 0.94 -25.98
CA GLN A 900 3.52 1.79 -26.91
C GLN A 900 4.97 1.33 -27.01
N TYR A 901 5.38 0.83 -28.18
CA TYR A 901 6.77 0.48 -28.50
C TYR A 901 7.46 1.68 -29.14
N VAL A 902 8.40 2.31 -28.43
CA VAL A 902 9.27 3.36 -29.00
C VAL A 902 10.47 2.67 -29.64
N LEU A 903 10.40 2.50 -30.96
CA LEU A 903 11.31 1.66 -31.74
C LEU A 903 12.57 2.42 -32.17
N ALA A 904 13.55 1.71 -32.75
CA ALA A 904 14.85 2.27 -33.09
C ALA A 904 14.75 3.47 -34.06
N GLY A 905 15.21 4.64 -33.62
CA GLY A 905 15.08 5.93 -34.33
C GLY A 905 13.79 6.71 -34.04
N GLY A 906 12.83 6.10 -33.35
CA GLY A 906 11.59 6.73 -32.90
C GLY A 906 11.77 7.60 -31.65
N THR A 907 10.86 8.56 -31.45
CA THR A 907 10.85 9.43 -30.27
C THR A 907 9.44 9.68 -29.76
N ALA A 908 9.14 9.28 -28.52
CA ALA A 908 7.89 9.63 -27.83
C ALA A 908 8.16 10.74 -26.80
N THR A 909 7.24 11.69 -26.65
CA THR A 909 7.41 12.81 -25.71
C THR A 909 6.14 13.12 -24.93
N ASN A 910 6.26 13.43 -23.64
CA ASN A 910 5.14 13.77 -22.76
C ASN A 910 4.04 12.67 -22.69
N THR A 911 4.43 11.40 -22.84
CA THR A 911 3.52 10.26 -22.76
C THR A 911 3.04 10.07 -21.32
N ARG A 912 1.72 10.02 -21.09
CA ARG A 912 1.16 9.49 -19.84
C ARG A 912 1.06 7.97 -19.99
N VAL A 913 1.66 7.24 -19.07
CA VAL A 913 1.73 5.77 -19.10
C VAL A 913 1.03 5.22 -17.87
N ASP A 914 -0.18 4.71 -18.08
CA ASP A 914 -0.96 3.92 -17.12
C ASP A 914 -1.08 2.44 -17.60
N GLY A 915 -0.56 2.13 -18.81
CA GLY A 915 -0.27 0.80 -19.37
C GLY A 915 1.25 0.56 -19.49
N ILE A 916 1.74 0.09 -20.64
CA ILE A 916 3.18 -0.24 -20.84
C ILE A 916 3.81 0.56 -21.99
N GLN A 917 4.98 1.17 -21.76
CA GLN A 917 5.78 1.88 -22.77
C GLN A 917 7.18 1.26 -22.92
N VAL A 918 7.41 0.45 -23.96
CA VAL A 918 8.70 -0.21 -24.21
C VAL A 918 9.60 0.68 -25.07
N VAL A 919 10.58 1.33 -24.45
CA VAL A 919 11.63 2.10 -25.14
C VAL A 919 12.72 1.16 -25.62
N SER A 920 12.58 0.69 -26.87
CA SER A 920 13.50 -0.27 -27.49
C SER A 920 14.90 0.33 -27.71
N ALA A 921 15.90 -0.54 -27.90
CA ALA A 921 17.28 -0.12 -28.16
C ALA A 921 17.39 0.85 -29.35
N GLY A 922 17.84 2.09 -29.08
CA GLY A 922 17.92 3.17 -30.06
C GLY A 922 16.64 3.98 -30.28
N GLY A 923 15.56 3.70 -29.55
CA GLY A 923 14.41 4.59 -29.40
C GLY A 923 14.63 5.61 -28.26
N THR A 924 13.77 6.62 -28.16
CA THR A 924 13.91 7.68 -27.13
C THR A 924 12.57 8.12 -26.54
N ALA A 925 12.44 8.08 -25.21
CA ALA A 925 11.32 8.68 -24.48
C ALA A 925 11.78 9.96 -23.74
N ILE A 926 10.95 11.00 -23.73
CA ILE A 926 11.26 12.27 -23.05
C ILE A 926 10.05 12.77 -22.26
N SER A 927 10.25 13.07 -20.98
CA SER A 927 9.21 13.59 -20.06
C SER A 927 7.96 12.69 -19.99
N ALA A 928 8.15 11.37 -20.03
CA ALA A 928 7.06 10.44 -19.74
C ALA A 928 6.63 10.58 -18.27
N THR A 929 5.34 10.44 -18.00
CA THR A 929 4.81 10.41 -16.64
C THR A 929 4.16 9.05 -16.42
N LEU A 930 4.75 8.22 -15.57
CA LEU A 930 4.30 6.88 -15.27
C LEU A 930 3.34 6.95 -14.08
N GLY A 931 2.09 6.58 -14.30
CA GLY A 931 0.97 6.88 -13.41
C GLY A 931 0.44 5.73 -12.58
N GLY A 932 1.22 4.65 -12.48
CA GLY A 932 0.70 3.30 -12.33
C GLY A 932 1.12 2.37 -13.48
N GLY A 933 1.53 2.92 -14.62
CA GLY A 933 2.09 2.17 -15.74
C GLY A 933 3.59 1.93 -15.65
N GLU A 934 4.09 1.14 -16.59
CA GLU A 934 5.44 0.58 -16.66
C GLU A 934 6.19 1.12 -17.89
N GLN A 935 7.50 1.37 -17.77
CA GLN A 935 8.36 1.77 -18.88
C GLN A 935 9.65 0.94 -18.93
N ASP A 936 9.70 -0.05 -19.83
CA ASP A 936 10.92 -0.78 -20.15
C ASP A 936 11.92 0.10 -20.92
N VAL A 937 13.07 0.42 -20.33
CA VAL A 937 14.12 1.22 -20.98
C VAL A 937 15.27 0.33 -21.45
N TYR A 938 15.19 -0.14 -22.70
CA TYR A 938 16.31 -0.70 -23.47
C TYR A 938 17.05 0.36 -24.31
N GLY A 939 16.41 1.51 -24.53
CA GLY A 939 16.90 2.65 -25.32
C GLY A 939 17.36 3.82 -24.44
N THR A 940 16.74 4.98 -24.61
CA THR A 940 17.03 6.16 -23.76
C THR A 940 15.76 6.83 -23.28
N ALA A 941 15.59 6.94 -21.96
CA ALA A 941 14.57 7.73 -21.30
C ALA A 941 15.18 9.01 -20.70
N GLY A 942 14.37 10.06 -20.54
CA GLY A 942 14.88 11.36 -20.09
C GLY A 942 13.84 12.25 -19.43
N ASN A 943 14.08 12.64 -18.18
CA ASN A 943 13.17 13.42 -17.33
C ASN A 943 11.85 12.69 -17.02
N THR A 944 11.87 11.35 -16.95
CA THR A 944 10.72 10.54 -16.56
C THR A 944 10.26 10.92 -15.15
N ILE A 945 8.95 11.01 -14.96
CA ILE A 945 8.32 11.19 -13.65
C ILE A 945 7.60 9.90 -13.30
N VAL A 946 7.98 9.26 -12.20
CA VAL A 946 7.38 8.01 -11.74
C VAL A 946 6.47 8.33 -10.56
N ASP A 947 5.19 8.57 -10.83
CA ASP A 947 4.18 8.76 -9.77
C ASP A 947 3.95 7.44 -9.02
N SER A 948 3.25 7.49 -7.89
CA SER A 948 2.98 6.30 -7.09
C SER A 948 2.22 5.21 -7.86
N GLY A 949 2.72 3.98 -7.74
CA GLY A 949 2.31 2.81 -8.53
C GLY A 949 3.04 2.66 -9.87
N GLY A 950 3.74 3.68 -10.38
CA GLY A 950 4.50 3.59 -11.63
C GLY A 950 5.86 2.88 -11.47
N LEU A 951 6.38 2.34 -12.58
CA LEU A 951 7.65 1.62 -12.64
C LEU A 951 8.48 2.05 -13.87
N GLU A 952 9.68 2.60 -13.67
CA GLU A 952 10.68 2.79 -14.74
C GLU A 952 11.76 1.71 -14.63
N ASP A 953 11.83 0.80 -15.60
CA ASP A 953 12.65 -0.42 -15.57
C ASP A 953 13.82 -0.31 -16.56
N ILE A 954 15.03 -0.02 -16.06
CA ILE A 954 16.18 0.23 -16.93
C ILE A 954 16.93 -1.07 -17.19
N PHE A 955 16.64 -1.68 -18.34
CA PHE A 955 17.25 -2.92 -18.82
C PHE A 955 18.72 -2.76 -19.24
N SER A 956 19.42 -3.89 -19.36
CA SER A 956 20.86 -3.93 -19.68
C SER A 956 21.21 -3.17 -20.98
N GLY A 957 22.00 -2.10 -20.85
CA GLY A 957 22.37 -1.20 -21.95
C GLY A 957 21.43 -0.01 -22.17
N GLY A 958 20.29 0.05 -21.48
CA GLY A 958 19.38 1.19 -21.44
C GLY A 958 19.90 2.33 -20.56
N ILE A 959 19.39 3.54 -20.80
CA ILE A 959 19.79 4.76 -20.10
C ILE A 959 18.54 5.59 -19.75
N ALA A 960 18.20 5.73 -18.46
CA ALA A 960 17.21 6.71 -17.99
C ALA A 960 17.91 7.87 -17.30
N SER A 961 17.74 9.11 -17.78
CA SER A 961 18.48 10.27 -17.26
C SER A 961 17.55 11.32 -16.65
N ALA A 962 17.87 11.79 -15.43
CA ALA A 962 17.13 12.82 -14.70
C ALA A 962 15.72 12.39 -14.22
N THR A 963 15.53 11.12 -13.90
CA THR A 963 14.28 10.57 -13.35
C THR A 963 13.88 11.24 -12.03
N THR A 964 12.58 11.53 -11.90
CA THR A 964 11.94 12.01 -10.67
C THR A 964 11.01 10.93 -10.11
N ILE A 965 11.40 10.36 -8.99
CA ILE A 965 10.67 9.32 -8.26
C ILE A 965 9.67 10.02 -7.33
N ASN A 966 8.38 9.98 -7.68
CA ASN A 966 7.27 10.69 -7.03
C ASN A 966 6.32 9.70 -6.32
N GLY A 967 6.89 8.75 -5.57
CA GLY A 967 6.18 7.70 -4.82
C GLY A 967 6.04 6.35 -5.54
N GLY A 968 6.64 6.18 -6.72
CA GLY A 968 6.77 4.89 -7.44
C GLY A 968 8.21 4.35 -7.43
N THR A 969 8.54 3.46 -8.37
CA THR A 969 9.83 2.76 -8.41
C THR A 969 10.65 3.08 -9.67
N MET A 970 11.95 3.35 -9.49
CA MET A 970 12.95 3.34 -10.56
C MET A 970 13.89 2.15 -10.33
N GLU A 971 13.99 1.24 -11.29
CA GLU A 971 14.82 0.03 -11.19
C GLU A 971 16.01 0.05 -12.15
N LEU A 972 17.22 -0.03 -11.58
CA LEU A 972 18.46 -0.25 -12.32
C LEU A 972 18.78 -1.75 -12.32
N THR A 973 18.22 -2.47 -13.31
CA THR A 973 18.54 -3.88 -13.54
C THR A 973 20.04 -4.08 -13.83
N SER A 974 20.52 -5.32 -13.81
CA SER A 974 21.94 -5.63 -14.01
C SER A 974 22.48 -5.21 -15.38
N GLY A 975 23.12 -4.03 -15.42
CA GLY A 975 23.68 -3.40 -16.62
C GLY A 975 22.87 -2.21 -17.18
N GLY A 976 21.78 -1.81 -16.51
CA GLY A 976 21.10 -0.53 -16.75
C GLY A 976 21.91 0.68 -16.28
N SER A 977 21.46 1.89 -16.61
CA SER A 977 22.14 3.13 -16.22
C SER A 977 21.21 4.32 -15.97
N ALA A 978 21.41 5.03 -14.86
CA ALA A 978 20.76 6.32 -14.56
C ALA A 978 21.35 7.53 -15.35
N GLY A 979 22.15 7.27 -16.40
CA GLY A 979 22.70 8.30 -17.26
C GLY A 979 23.60 9.29 -16.52
N SER A 980 23.45 10.59 -16.79
CA SER A 980 24.23 11.66 -16.16
C SER A 980 23.39 12.72 -15.44
N GLY A 981 22.06 12.53 -15.37
CA GLY A 981 21.16 13.37 -14.58
C GLY A 981 21.19 13.01 -13.08
N PRO A 982 20.60 13.84 -12.21
CA PRO A 982 20.33 13.47 -10.82
C PRO A 982 19.18 12.44 -10.76
N ILE A 983 19.15 11.61 -9.72
CA ILE A 983 17.96 10.84 -9.36
C ILE A 983 17.23 11.64 -8.28
N THR A 984 15.94 11.93 -8.45
CA THR A 984 15.23 12.88 -7.57
C THR A 984 14.00 12.26 -6.93
N PHE A 985 14.09 11.91 -5.66
CA PHE A 985 12.94 11.57 -4.82
C PHE A 985 12.07 12.82 -4.55
N LYS A 986 10.76 12.63 -4.47
CA LYS A 986 9.76 13.68 -4.25
C LYS A 986 8.52 13.08 -3.56
N GLY A 987 8.09 13.68 -2.46
CA GLY A 987 7.04 13.11 -1.63
C GLY A 987 7.63 12.15 -0.60
N THR A 988 7.03 10.97 -0.45
CA THR A 988 7.44 9.86 0.43
C THR A 988 6.97 8.56 -0.21
N GLY A 989 7.66 7.45 0.02
CA GLY A 989 7.30 6.14 -0.56
C GLY A 989 7.92 5.89 -1.93
N GLY A 990 8.90 6.69 -2.36
CA GLY A 990 9.66 6.42 -3.57
C GLY A 990 10.66 5.28 -3.36
N MET A 991 10.94 4.51 -4.41
CA MET A 991 11.96 3.47 -4.40
C MET A 991 12.97 3.63 -5.54
N LEU A 992 14.27 3.56 -5.21
CA LEU A 992 15.34 3.32 -6.18
C LEU A 992 15.88 1.92 -5.95
N LYS A 993 15.70 1.01 -6.91
CA LYS A 993 16.19 -0.39 -6.84
C LYS A 993 17.43 -0.58 -7.72
N VAL A 994 18.40 -1.38 -7.25
CA VAL A 994 19.69 -1.60 -7.91
C VAL A 994 20.11 -3.08 -7.81
N ASP A 995 19.81 -3.84 -8.88
CA ASP A 995 20.21 -5.25 -9.04
C ASP A 995 21.72 -5.42 -9.25
N GLY A 996 22.40 -4.35 -9.68
CA GLY A 996 23.84 -4.34 -9.94
C GLY A 996 24.66 -4.09 -8.67
N THR A 997 25.82 -4.74 -8.56
CA THR A 997 26.84 -4.39 -7.56
C THR A 997 27.58 -3.08 -7.87
N ALA A 998 27.30 -2.46 -9.03
CA ALA A 998 27.89 -1.19 -9.46
C ALA A 998 26.91 -0.03 -9.15
N MET A 999 27.19 0.72 -8.08
CA MET A 999 26.35 1.84 -7.64
C MET A 999 26.29 2.96 -8.69
N PRO A 1000 25.13 3.64 -8.86
CA PRO A 1000 25.03 4.83 -9.70
C PRO A 1000 25.91 5.97 -9.15
N ASN A 1001 26.61 6.68 -10.03
CA ASN A 1001 27.44 7.84 -9.68
C ASN A 1001 26.65 9.17 -9.69
N ASN A 1002 25.33 9.06 -9.87
CA ASN A 1002 24.38 10.14 -9.97
C ASN A 1002 24.12 10.78 -8.60
N VAL A 1003 23.80 12.08 -8.58
CA VAL A 1003 23.43 12.74 -7.33
C VAL A 1003 21.98 12.40 -6.98
N ILE A 1004 21.79 11.63 -5.91
CA ILE A 1004 20.48 11.30 -5.35
C ILE A 1004 19.99 12.48 -4.51
N SER A 1005 18.84 13.06 -4.86
CA SER A 1005 18.25 14.23 -4.18
C SER A 1005 16.88 13.92 -3.62
N GLY A 1006 16.52 14.55 -2.50
CA GLY A 1006 15.14 14.54 -1.97
C GLY A 1006 14.83 13.39 -1.01
N PHE A 1007 15.65 12.33 -0.99
CA PHE A 1007 15.48 11.12 -0.18
C PHE A 1007 15.10 11.44 1.27
N ALA A 1008 13.93 10.96 1.71
CA ALA A 1008 13.30 11.31 2.99
C ALA A 1008 12.77 10.08 3.74
N LEU A 1009 12.23 10.28 4.96
CA LEU A 1009 11.57 9.23 5.73
C LEU A 1009 10.44 8.60 4.91
N GLY A 1010 10.46 7.27 4.79
CA GLY A 1010 9.51 6.50 3.97
C GLY A 1010 9.95 6.28 2.52
N ASP A 1011 11.04 6.88 2.04
CA ASP A 1011 11.68 6.45 0.79
C ASP A 1011 12.66 5.29 1.05
N THR A 1012 12.91 4.47 0.03
CA THR A 1012 13.85 3.33 0.09
C THR A 1012 14.87 3.36 -1.05
N ILE A 1013 16.12 3.01 -0.74
CA ILE A 1013 17.11 2.59 -1.74
C ILE A 1013 17.36 1.10 -1.54
N ASP A 1014 16.88 0.27 -2.47
CA ASP A 1014 17.05 -1.17 -2.46
C ASP A 1014 18.31 -1.54 -3.27
N LEU A 1015 19.29 -2.17 -2.62
CA LEU A 1015 20.51 -2.69 -3.23
C LEU A 1015 20.41 -4.21 -3.35
N THR A 1016 19.44 -4.69 -4.13
CA THR A 1016 19.15 -6.11 -4.38
C THR A 1016 20.38 -6.90 -4.84
N GLY A 1017 21.29 -6.25 -5.58
CA GLY A 1017 22.57 -6.83 -6.00
C GLY A 1017 23.63 -6.98 -4.90
N VAL A 1018 23.43 -6.39 -3.72
CA VAL A 1018 24.38 -6.32 -2.61
C VAL A 1018 23.87 -7.13 -1.43
N SER A 1019 24.38 -8.36 -1.26
CA SER A 1019 23.88 -9.27 -0.23
C SER A 1019 24.01 -8.70 1.18
N PHE A 1020 22.90 -8.69 1.91
CA PHE A 1020 22.82 -8.18 3.28
C PHE A 1020 23.62 -9.05 4.27
N SER A 1021 24.19 -8.42 5.29
CA SER A 1021 24.74 -9.11 6.45
C SER A 1021 24.41 -8.37 7.74
N SER A 1022 24.03 -9.12 8.77
CA SER A 1022 23.73 -8.57 10.11
C SER A 1022 24.96 -8.05 10.88
N GLY A 1023 26.04 -7.76 10.17
CA GLY A 1023 27.26 -7.10 10.63
C GLY A 1023 27.77 -6.04 9.64
N GLY A 1024 26.95 -5.68 8.64
CA GLY A 1024 27.18 -4.51 7.79
C GLY A 1024 26.98 -3.20 8.56
N SER A 1025 27.30 -2.09 7.92
CA SER A 1025 27.08 -0.76 8.51
C SER A 1025 26.95 0.32 7.45
N VAL A 1026 26.07 1.29 7.67
CA VAL A 1026 25.94 2.49 6.84
C VAL A 1026 26.43 3.74 7.59
N ALA A 1027 27.04 4.68 6.88
CA ALA A 1027 27.49 5.95 7.43
C ALA A 1027 27.44 7.08 6.41
N LEU A 1028 26.85 8.23 6.77
CA LEU A 1028 26.93 9.45 5.96
C LEU A 1028 28.27 10.16 6.21
N ILE A 1029 29.16 10.15 5.23
CA ILE A 1029 30.49 10.75 5.30
C ILE A 1029 30.54 12.15 4.64
N SER A 1030 31.72 12.78 4.67
CA SER A 1030 31.90 14.17 4.23
C SER A 1030 31.50 14.41 2.77
N GLY A 1031 30.56 15.34 2.55
CA GLY A 1031 30.00 15.63 1.22
C GLY A 1031 28.68 14.91 0.94
N ASN A 1032 28.03 14.34 1.96
CA ASN A 1032 26.80 13.55 1.85
C ASN A 1032 26.95 12.32 0.95
N VAL A 1033 28.14 11.70 0.94
CA VAL A 1033 28.30 10.34 0.42
C VAL A 1033 27.79 9.38 1.49
N LEU A 1034 26.82 8.55 1.14
CA LEU A 1034 26.30 7.48 1.97
C LEU A 1034 27.15 6.24 1.69
N GLN A 1035 27.93 5.82 2.68
CA GLN A 1035 28.84 4.70 2.59
C GLN A 1035 28.20 3.48 3.24
N ILE A 1036 27.78 2.51 2.43
CA ILE A 1036 27.29 1.20 2.85
C ILE A 1036 28.49 0.24 2.86
N VAL A 1037 28.66 -0.50 3.95
CA VAL A 1037 29.67 -1.56 4.08
C VAL A 1037 28.95 -2.87 4.29
N GLU A 1038 29.04 -3.78 3.33
CA GLU A 1038 28.35 -5.07 3.37
C GLU A 1038 29.27 -6.22 2.98
N ASN A 1039 29.23 -7.31 3.75
CA ASN A 1039 30.14 -8.47 3.63
C ASN A 1039 31.65 -8.09 3.51
N GLY A 1040 32.04 -6.92 4.05
CA GLY A 1040 33.40 -6.37 3.97
C GLY A 1040 33.77 -5.67 2.66
N GLN A 1041 32.83 -5.51 1.73
CA GLN A 1041 32.93 -4.60 0.58
C GLN A 1041 32.33 -3.24 0.93
N THR A 1042 32.57 -2.23 0.09
CA THR A 1042 32.10 -0.85 0.32
C THR A 1042 31.43 -0.31 -0.94
N TYR A 1043 30.24 0.28 -0.74
CA TYR A 1043 29.36 0.81 -1.77
C TYR A 1043 29.03 2.26 -1.41
N ASP A 1044 29.50 3.21 -2.22
CA ASP A 1044 29.31 4.64 -1.99
C ASP A 1044 28.19 5.18 -2.90
N LEU A 1045 27.16 5.78 -2.31
CA LEU A 1045 26.08 6.50 -3.01
C LEU A 1045 26.19 8.01 -2.74
N GLN A 1046 26.08 8.84 -3.77
CA GLN A 1046 26.19 10.30 -3.61
C GLN A 1046 24.82 10.93 -3.38
N LEU A 1047 24.45 11.15 -2.10
CA LEU A 1047 23.28 11.99 -1.78
C LEU A 1047 23.60 13.47 -2.03
N ASN A 1048 22.57 14.30 -2.15
CA ASN A 1048 22.71 15.72 -2.48
C ASN A 1048 23.53 16.47 -1.41
N PRO A 1049 24.69 17.08 -1.77
CA PRO A 1049 25.56 17.79 -0.80
C PRO A 1049 24.94 19.06 -0.17
N GLN A 1050 23.74 19.48 -0.59
CA GLN A 1050 22.99 20.60 -0.02
C GLN A 1050 21.84 20.16 0.89
N GLN A 1051 21.50 18.86 0.92
CA GLN A 1051 20.45 18.30 1.78
C GLN A 1051 20.96 18.12 3.23
N SER A 1052 20.05 18.22 4.20
CA SER A 1052 20.37 18.27 5.64
C SER A 1052 19.74 17.13 6.42
N PHE A 1053 20.44 16.00 6.53
CA PHE A 1053 20.08 14.84 7.35
C PHE A 1053 20.43 15.08 8.84
N ARG A 1054 19.84 16.10 9.47
CA ARG A 1054 20.19 16.55 10.83
C ARG A 1054 19.16 16.08 11.86
N GLY A 1055 19.30 14.84 12.30
CA GLY A 1055 18.41 14.24 13.32
C GLY A 1055 17.75 12.93 12.88
N GLU A 1056 18.07 12.46 11.67
CA GLU A 1056 17.75 11.13 11.15
C GLU A 1056 18.95 10.19 11.35
N SER A 1057 18.70 8.88 11.43
CA SER A 1057 19.71 7.85 11.12
C SER A 1057 19.48 7.28 9.73
N PHE A 1058 20.48 6.53 9.24
CA PHE A 1058 20.33 5.65 8.08
C PHE A 1058 20.57 4.25 8.58
N ASP A 1059 19.74 3.30 8.18
CA ASP A 1059 19.77 1.95 8.73
C ASP A 1059 19.61 0.91 7.61
N LEU A 1060 20.18 -0.28 7.85
CA LEU A 1060 20.29 -1.37 6.86
C LEU A 1060 19.40 -2.53 7.25
N SER A 1061 18.58 -3.00 6.31
CA SER A 1061 17.71 -4.17 6.48
C SER A 1061 17.81 -5.09 5.26
N ALA A 1062 17.34 -6.34 5.40
CA ALA A 1062 17.27 -7.27 4.28
C ALA A 1062 16.05 -6.96 3.39
N ASP A 1063 16.25 -6.90 2.08
CA ASP A 1063 15.23 -6.68 1.03
C ASP A 1063 14.23 -7.86 0.83
N LYS A 1064 14.21 -8.84 1.74
CA LYS A 1064 13.57 -10.17 1.65
C LYS A 1064 14.13 -11.12 0.57
N SER A 1065 14.80 -10.63 -0.46
CA SER A 1065 15.46 -11.41 -1.52
C SER A 1065 16.89 -11.86 -1.15
N GLY A 1066 17.49 -11.22 -0.14
CA GLY A 1066 18.86 -11.44 0.35
C GLY A 1066 19.81 -10.26 0.08
N GLY A 1067 19.38 -9.22 -0.64
CA GLY A 1067 20.07 -7.94 -0.81
C GLY A 1067 19.79 -6.93 0.32
N THR A 1068 20.32 -5.71 0.17
CA THR A 1068 20.38 -4.71 1.25
C THR A 1068 19.49 -3.51 0.98
N ASN A 1069 18.43 -3.34 1.76
CA ASN A 1069 17.68 -2.09 1.83
C ASN A 1069 18.43 -1.04 2.64
N VAL A 1070 18.36 0.21 2.18
CA VAL A 1070 18.83 1.40 2.89
C VAL A 1070 17.66 2.37 3.04
N VAL A 1071 17.32 2.70 4.29
CA VAL A 1071 16.23 3.62 4.65
C VAL A 1071 16.75 4.76 5.52
N LEU A 1072 15.96 5.82 5.66
CA LEU A 1072 16.08 6.79 6.74
C LEU A 1072 15.17 6.37 7.89
N ASP A 1073 15.67 6.47 9.13
CA ASP A 1073 14.93 6.15 10.36
C ASP A 1073 14.76 7.36 11.29
N ALA A 1074 13.70 7.32 12.11
CA ALA A 1074 13.29 8.33 13.07
C ALA A 1074 13.32 7.79 14.52
N PRO A 1075 13.67 8.60 15.55
CA PRO A 1075 13.95 8.08 16.91
C PRO A 1075 12.83 7.27 17.61
N GLU A 1076 12.86 5.94 17.45
CA GLU A 1076 11.90 4.91 17.90
C GLU A 1076 11.70 4.86 19.43
N ARG A 1077 10.46 5.05 19.92
CA ARG A 1077 10.16 5.10 21.37
C ARG A 1077 9.34 3.90 21.87
N PRO A 1078 9.92 2.97 22.64
CA PRO A 1078 9.24 1.76 23.06
C PRO A 1078 8.08 2.01 24.03
N THR A 1079 6.98 1.29 23.84
CA THR A 1079 5.74 1.44 24.60
C THR A 1079 5.82 0.73 25.96
N LEU A 1080 5.98 1.50 27.05
CA LEU A 1080 5.98 0.96 28.42
C LEU A 1080 4.59 1.05 29.09
N THR A 1081 4.09 -0.07 29.61
CA THR A 1081 2.94 -0.12 30.53
C THR A 1081 3.39 -0.42 31.96
N VAL A 1082 2.85 0.30 32.95
CA VAL A 1082 3.06 0.02 34.39
C VAL A 1082 1.77 0.26 35.18
N PRO A 1083 1.51 -0.45 36.29
CA PRO A 1083 0.42 -0.12 37.20
C PRO A 1083 0.73 1.13 38.03
N SER A 1084 -0.30 1.85 38.46
CA SER A 1084 -0.14 3.02 39.34
C SER A 1084 0.30 2.65 40.77
N SER A 1085 -0.07 1.47 41.25
CA SER A 1085 0.26 0.98 42.60
C SER A 1085 0.28 -0.54 42.71
N LEU A 1086 1.01 -1.04 43.72
CA LEU A 1086 1.11 -2.44 44.11
C LEU A 1086 1.05 -2.57 45.64
N THR A 1087 0.46 -3.65 46.15
CA THR A 1087 0.47 -3.99 47.59
C THR A 1087 1.01 -5.40 47.77
N VAL A 1088 2.20 -5.55 48.36
CA VAL A 1088 2.89 -6.83 48.50
C VAL A 1088 2.55 -7.46 49.84
N ALA A 1089 2.13 -8.73 49.94
CA ALA A 1089 1.89 -9.34 51.25
C ALA A 1089 3.16 -9.30 52.12
N ALA A 1090 3.03 -9.10 53.45
CA ALA A 1090 4.17 -8.99 54.35
C ALA A 1090 5.01 -10.29 54.36
N GLY A 1091 6.26 -10.20 53.88
CA GLY A 1091 7.13 -11.37 53.67
C GLY A 1091 6.82 -12.19 52.41
N GLY A 1092 6.01 -11.67 51.48
CA GLY A 1092 5.58 -12.31 50.24
C GLY A 1092 6.03 -11.57 48.98
N SER A 1093 5.39 -11.88 47.85
CA SER A 1093 5.71 -11.32 46.53
C SER A 1093 4.46 -11.01 45.70
N ILE A 1094 4.63 -10.22 44.64
CA ILE A 1094 3.59 -9.85 43.67
C ILE A 1094 4.18 -9.67 42.27
N ALA A 1095 3.43 -10.07 41.24
CA ALA A 1095 3.76 -9.72 39.85
C ALA A 1095 3.64 -8.20 39.65
N MET A 1096 4.60 -7.58 38.97
CA MET A 1096 4.71 -6.13 38.86
C MET A 1096 3.81 -5.51 37.80
N GLY A 1097 3.22 -6.31 36.91
CA GLY A 1097 2.33 -5.82 35.84
C GLY A 1097 2.99 -4.84 34.85
N ILE A 1098 4.32 -4.87 34.75
CA ILE A 1098 5.09 -4.09 33.79
C ILE A 1098 5.15 -4.90 32.49
N SER A 1099 4.86 -4.27 31.36
CA SER A 1099 5.20 -4.76 30.02
C SER A 1099 5.87 -3.64 29.23
N VAL A 1100 6.73 -4.01 28.28
CA VAL A 1100 7.35 -3.07 27.35
C VAL A 1100 7.25 -3.63 25.94
N THR A 1101 6.82 -2.86 24.98
CA THR A 1101 6.78 -3.28 23.57
C THR A 1101 7.82 -2.47 22.80
N PRO A 1102 8.75 -3.13 22.10
CA PRO A 1102 9.43 -2.57 20.94
C PRO A 1102 8.49 -1.83 19.99
N VAL A 1103 9.04 -0.93 19.18
CA VAL A 1103 8.29 -0.36 18.05
C VAL A 1103 8.39 -1.28 16.83
N ASP A 1104 9.59 -1.78 16.50
CA ASP A 1104 9.84 -2.78 15.45
C ASP A 1104 10.39 -4.13 15.99
N SER A 1105 11.15 -4.87 15.18
CA SER A 1105 11.79 -6.17 15.53
C SER A 1105 13.24 -6.07 16.01
N ASP A 1106 13.86 -4.91 15.87
CA ASP A 1106 15.30 -4.66 15.90
C ASP A 1106 15.66 -3.92 17.20
N ASP A 1107 14.75 -3.01 17.60
CA ASP A 1107 14.69 -2.17 18.79
C ASP A 1107 15.21 -2.87 20.07
N ALA A 1108 16.46 -2.56 20.43
CA ALA A 1108 17.19 -3.15 21.54
C ALA A 1108 16.78 -2.52 22.89
N VAL A 1109 15.51 -2.71 23.27
CA VAL A 1109 14.88 -2.06 24.43
C VAL A 1109 15.42 -2.55 25.77
N PHE A 1110 15.88 -1.59 26.59
CA PHE A 1110 16.20 -1.78 28.01
C PHE A 1110 15.20 -1.08 28.93
N VAL A 1111 14.85 -1.73 30.03
CA VAL A 1111 13.98 -1.20 31.11
C VAL A 1111 14.77 -1.03 32.40
N GLY A 1112 14.84 0.19 32.91
CA GLY A 1112 15.50 0.55 34.17
C GLY A 1112 14.49 0.78 35.29
N ILE A 1113 14.63 0.08 36.41
CA ILE A 1113 13.83 0.28 37.64
C ILE A 1113 14.70 0.84 38.76
N THR A 1114 14.30 1.99 39.30
CA THR A 1114 14.98 2.70 40.40
C THR A 1114 14.03 2.94 41.56
N GLY A 1115 14.55 3.37 42.71
CA GLY A 1115 13.76 3.57 43.94
C GLY A 1115 13.43 2.29 44.72
N VAL A 1116 13.90 1.12 44.26
CA VAL A 1116 13.75 -0.17 44.97
C VAL A 1116 14.45 -0.10 46.34
N PRO A 1117 13.72 -0.16 47.47
CA PRO A 1117 14.33 -0.01 48.78
C PRO A 1117 15.07 -1.29 49.23
N ARG A 1118 15.58 -1.28 50.47
CA ARG A 1118 16.58 -2.26 50.94
C ARG A 1118 16.02 -3.63 51.37
N PHE A 1119 14.70 -3.76 51.49
CA PHE A 1119 14.02 -5.00 51.87
C PHE A 1119 13.37 -5.69 50.66
N GLU A 1120 13.46 -5.05 49.49
CA GLU A 1120 12.74 -5.40 48.28
C GLU A 1120 13.70 -5.84 47.18
N THR A 1121 13.32 -6.89 46.45
CA THR A 1121 14.10 -7.43 45.33
C THR A 1121 13.18 -7.76 44.16
N ILE A 1122 13.68 -7.64 42.93
CA ILE A 1122 12.94 -7.96 41.71
C ILE A 1122 13.64 -9.12 41.00
N THR A 1123 12.87 -10.07 40.49
CA THR A 1123 13.32 -11.18 39.61
C THR A 1123 12.58 -11.15 38.29
N ALA A 1124 13.19 -11.67 37.23
CA ALA A 1124 12.50 -11.97 35.98
C ALA A 1124 11.57 -13.19 36.14
N GLY A 1125 10.74 -13.47 35.12
CA GLY A 1125 9.73 -14.55 35.16
C GLY A 1125 10.31 -15.97 35.21
N ASP A 1126 11.56 -16.15 34.76
CA ASP A 1126 12.33 -17.41 34.84
C ASP A 1126 12.95 -17.65 36.23
N GLY A 1127 12.93 -16.64 37.11
CA GLY A 1127 13.56 -16.65 38.44
C GLY A 1127 15.05 -16.31 38.46
N HIS A 1128 15.66 -15.89 37.35
CA HIS A 1128 17.09 -15.53 37.33
C HIS A 1128 17.37 -14.19 38.03
N LEU A 1129 18.61 -14.02 38.52
CA LEU A 1129 19.04 -12.85 39.28
C LEU A 1129 19.58 -11.76 38.35
N VAL A 1130 18.79 -10.69 38.24
CA VAL A 1130 19.05 -9.56 37.34
C VAL A 1130 20.12 -8.61 37.91
N ARG A 1131 20.90 -7.99 37.01
CA ARG A 1131 22.07 -7.15 37.31
C ARG A 1131 21.70 -5.84 38.03
N LYS A 1132 21.72 -5.85 39.37
CA LYS A 1132 21.63 -4.64 40.20
C LYS A 1132 22.91 -3.80 40.10
N LEU A 1133 22.79 -2.55 39.68
CA LEU A 1133 23.90 -1.60 39.59
C LEU A 1133 24.23 -0.94 40.94
N PRO A 1134 25.47 -0.42 41.12
CA PRO A 1134 25.79 0.52 42.18
C PRO A 1134 24.82 1.72 42.15
N GLY A 1135 24.21 2.04 43.29
CA GLY A 1135 23.12 3.03 43.38
C GLY A 1135 21.72 2.42 43.49
N GLY A 1136 21.56 1.12 43.20
CA GLY A 1136 20.31 0.37 43.46
C GLY A 1136 19.39 0.18 42.26
N THR A 1137 19.74 0.70 41.09
CA THR A 1137 19.04 0.46 39.81
C THR A 1137 19.07 -1.02 39.43
N TYR A 1138 17.96 -1.56 38.95
CA TYR A 1138 17.87 -2.82 38.23
C TYR A 1138 17.69 -2.51 36.73
N ILE A 1139 18.34 -3.28 35.84
CA ILE A 1139 18.19 -3.16 34.39
C ILE A 1139 17.78 -4.51 33.81
N PHE A 1140 16.73 -4.50 33.00
CA PHE A 1140 16.11 -5.64 32.33
C PHE A 1140 16.11 -5.40 30.81
N THR A 1141 16.08 -6.45 30.01
CA THR A 1141 15.73 -6.41 28.57
C THR A 1141 14.20 -6.48 28.40
N ALA A 1142 13.67 -6.19 27.20
CA ALA A 1142 12.26 -6.46 26.89
C ALA A 1142 11.88 -7.94 27.10
N ALA A 1143 12.78 -8.88 26.79
CA ALA A 1143 12.56 -10.31 27.00
C ALA A 1143 12.39 -10.66 28.49
N ASP A 1144 13.25 -10.14 29.38
CA ASP A 1144 13.15 -10.33 30.84
C ASP A 1144 11.80 -9.85 31.41
N VAL A 1145 11.28 -8.74 30.85
CA VAL A 1145 10.04 -8.08 31.27
C VAL A 1145 8.80 -8.83 30.78
N ASN A 1146 8.79 -9.23 29.50
CA ASN A 1146 7.64 -9.82 28.82
C ASN A 1146 7.55 -11.36 28.94
N THR A 1147 8.58 -12.02 29.48
CA THR A 1147 8.58 -13.46 29.76
C THR A 1147 7.31 -13.88 30.53
N ALA A 1148 6.75 -15.05 30.21
CA ALA A 1148 5.52 -15.55 30.83
C ALA A 1148 5.59 -15.55 32.37
N GLY A 1149 4.75 -14.73 33.02
CA GLY A 1149 4.76 -14.47 34.45
C GLY A 1149 5.25 -13.06 34.84
N GLY A 1150 6.08 -12.45 33.99
CA GLY A 1150 6.58 -11.08 34.11
C GLY A 1150 7.55 -10.86 35.28
N LEU A 1151 7.94 -9.59 35.48
CA LEU A 1151 8.75 -9.21 36.63
C LEU A 1151 7.99 -9.44 37.94
N THR A 1152 8.65 -10.03 38.94
CA THR A 1152 8.09 -10.27 40.28
C THR A 1152 8.85 -9.48 41.34
N LEU A 1153 8.12 -8.71 42.15
CA LEU A 1153 8.63 -7.96 43.30
C LEU A 1153 8.43 -8.80 44.58
N HIS A 1154 9.49 -8.99 45.35
CA HIS A 1154 9.50 -9.73 46.61
C HIS A 1154 9.82 -8.77 47.77
N SER A 1155 9.04 -8.79 48.85
CA SER A 1155 9.26 -7.97 50.05
C SER A 1155 9.70 -8.86 51.23
N SER A 1156 10.80 -8.47 51.87
CA SER A 1156 11.27 -9.03 53.15
C SER A 1156 10.91 -8.17 54.36
N TYR A 1157 10.01 -7.19 54.20
CA TYR A 1157 9.61 -6.29 55.28
C TYR A 1157 8.74 -7.01 56.33
N GLY A 1158 9.28 -7.19 57.54
CA GLY A 1158 8.61 -7.78 58.71
C GLY A 1158 8.21 -6.78 59.80
N GLY A 1159 8.04 -5.50 59.45
CA GLY A 1159 7.69 -4.45 60.41
C GLY A 1159 6.19 -4.31 60.68
N THR A 1160 5.84 -3.47 61.66
CA THR A 1160 4.45 -3.16 62.05
C THR A 1160 3.91 -1.87 61.43
N GLY A 1161 4.66 -1.24 60.51
CA GLY A 1161 4.27 -0.02 59.82
C GLY A 1161 3.74 -0.28 58.41
N HIS A 1162 3.27 0.80 57.77
CA HIS A 1162 2.90 0.84 56.35
C HIS A 1162 3.92 1.70 55.57
N PRO A 1163 5.12 1.20 55.26
CA PRO A 1163 6.00 1.91 54.34
C PRO A 1163 5.35 2.01 52.95
N VAL A 1164 5.45 3.19 52.35
CA VAL A 1164 4.97 3.48 50.99
C VAL A 1164 6.15 4.02 50.20
N ASN A 1165 6.56 3.28 49.17
CA ASN A 1165 7.75 3.56 48.37
C ASN A 1165 7.35 3.82 46.91
N LYS A 1166 8.14 4.65 46.21
CA LYS A 1166 7.91 4.96 44.79
C LYS A 1166 9.02 4.34 43.95
N LEU A 1167 8.65 3.35 43.15
CA LEU A 1167 9.52 2.82 42.10
C LEU A 1167 9.39 3.71 40.86
N ILE A 1168 10.50 4.08 40.25
CA ILE A 1168 10.51 4.81 38.97
C ILE A 1168 11.01 3.85 37.89
N VAL A 1169 10.19 3.65 36.87
CA VAL A 1169 10.43 2.75 35.73
C VAL A 1169 10.62 3.62 34.49
N ALA A 1170 11.73 3.44 33.80
CA ALA A 1170 12.00 4.04 32.49
C ALA A 1170 12.33 2.95 31.47
N ALA A 1171 12.07 3.21 30.20
CA ALA A 1171 12.56 2.38 29.10
C ALA A 1171 13.28 3.27 28.08
N ALA A 1172 14.22 2.67 27.34
CA ALA A 1172 14.86 3.30 26.20
C ALA A 1172 15.16 2.24 25.14
N ASN A 1173 14.96 2.60 23.88
CA ASN A 1173 15.68 2.00 22.77
C ASN A 1173 17.16 2.41 22.91
N THR A 1174 18.09 1.44 22.77
CA THR A 1174 19.52 1.71 22.60
C THR A 1174 20.18 0.75 21.58
N THR A 1175 19.56 0.52 20.43
CA THR A 1175 20.16 -0.26 19.33
C THR A 1175 21.41 0.44 18.77
N ALA A 1176 22.24 -0.30 18.04
CA ALA A 1176 23.58 0.11 17.64
C ALA A 1176 23.65 0.72 16.23
N GLY A 1177 22.82 1.73 15.96
CA GLY A 1177 22.78 2.52 14.73
C GLY A 1177 21.88 3.75 14.92
N GLU A 1178 20.68 3.48 15.41
CA GLU A 1178 19.61 4.42 15.74
C GLU A 1178 19.94 5.52 16.78
N LEU A 1179 19.09 6.55 16.79
CA LEU A 1179 19.13 7.66 17.74
C LEU A 1179 18.42 7.34 19.07
N ALA A 1180 19.15 6.64 19.95
CA ALA A 1180 18.77 6.24 21.32
C ALA A 1180 17.61 7.04 21.97
N ALA A 1181 16.40 6.48 21.90
CA ALA A 1181 15.16 7.15 22.23
C ALA A 1181 14.55 6.67 23.56
N THR A 1182 14.43 7.59 24.51
CA THR A 1182 14.00 7.32 25.90
C THR A 1182 12.60 7.86 26.17
N ILE A 1183 11.75 7.07 26.81
CA ILE A 1183 10.41 7.51 27.25
C ILE A 1183 10.42 8.28 28.58
N PRO A 1184 9.44 9.17 28.83
CA PRO A 1184 9.23 9.78 30.15
C PRO A 1184 9.05 8.71 31.25
N PRO A 1185 9.82 8.74 32.35
CA PRO A 1185 9.74 7.71 33.39
C PRO A 1185 8.36 7.66 34.08
N LYS A 1186 7.80 6.47 34.22
CA LYS A 1186 6.54 6.19 34.91
C LYS A 1186 6.80 5.77 36.37
N THR A 1187 5.83 5.96 37.26
CA THR A 1187 5.99 5.70 38.71
C THR A 1187 4.98 4.67 39.22
N ILE A 1188 5.45 3.66 39.95
CA ILE A 1188 4.63 2.69 40.67
C ILE A 1188 4.71 2.97 42.17
N THR A 1189 3.56 3.07 42.85
CA THR A 1189 3.50 3.25 44.31
C THR A 1189 3.34 1.89 45.00
N VAL A 1190 4.40 1.41 45.65
CA VAL A 1190 4.42 0.13 46.40
C VAL A 1190 4.07 0.38 47.87
N THR A 1191 3.20 -0.44 48.44
CA THR A 1191 2.82 -0.40 49.87
C THR A 1191 2.99 -1.78 50.52
N ASP A 1192 3.66 -1.85 51.67
CA ASP A 1192 3.62 -3.05 52.52
C ASP A 1192 2.42 -2.97 53.53
N PRO A 1193 1.63 -4.04 53.69
CA PRO A 1193 0.59 -4.19 54.68
C PRO A 1193 1.17 -4.60 56.04
N PRO A 1194 0.41 -4.48 57.14
CA PRO A 1194 0.91 -4.75 58.48
C PRO A 1194 1.01 -6.25 58.72
N ALA A 1195 2.06 -6.68 59.44
CA ALA A 1195 2.31 -8.08 59.75
C ALA A 1195 1.11 -8.78 60.43
N THR A 1196 0.66 -9.91 59.89
CA THR A 1196 -0.51 -10.65 60.36
C THR A 1196 -0.23 -11.40 61.66
N ILE A 1197 -0.89 -10.99 62.75
CA ILE A 1197 -0.80 -11.67 64.06
C ILE A 1197 -1.67 -12.94 64.06
N SER A 1198 -1.06 -14.12 63.90
CA SER A 1198 -1.79 -15.41 63.94
C SER A 1198 -2.15 -15.85 65.37
N PRO A 1199 -3.42 -16.17 65.66
CA PRO A 1199 -3.85 -16.56 67.01
C PRO A 1199 -3.74 -18.07 67.28
N SER A 1200 -3.12 -18.43 68.40
CA SER A 1200 -3.28 -19.74 69.05
C SER A 1200 -3.06 -19.56 70.57
N TYR A 1201 -3.78 -20.18 71.51
CA TYR A 1201 -4.87 -21.16 71.43
C TYR A 1201 -6.13 -20.68 72.18
N GLN A 1202 -7.31 -21.23 71.84
CA GLN A 1202 -8.53 -21.14 72.65
C GLN A 1202 -9.24 -22.50 72.69
N SER A 1203 -9.21 -23.16 73.85
CA SER A 1203 -9.91 -24.42 74.17
C SER A 1203 -9.84 -24.64 75.69
N LEU A 1204 -10.88 -25.00 76.44
CA LEU A 1204 -12.30 -25.22 76.16
C LEU A 1204 -13.14 -24.66 77.34
N ALA A 1205 -14.45 -24.50 77.15
CA ALA A 1205 -15.40 -24.32 78.25
C ALA A 1205 -15.89 -25.68 78.79
N LEU A 1206 -16.42 -25.67 80.02
CA LEU A 1206 -16.92 -26.83 80.81
C LEU A 1206 -15.81 -27.83 81.20
N LEU A 1207 -15.50 -28.02 82.49
CA LEU A 1207 -16.45 -28.58 83.46
C LEU A 1207 -16.20 -28.05 84.89
N ASN A 1208 -17.26 -27.96 85.70
CA ASN A 1208 -17.17 -27.72 87.14
C ASN A 1208 -17.31 -29.05 87.89
N GLN A 1209 -16.63 -29.20 89.03
CA GLN A 1209 -16.48 -30.44 89.83
C GLN A 1209 -15.65 -31.57 89.18
N PHE A 1210 -14.40 -31.72 89.64
CA PHE A 1210 -14.09 -32.82 90.56
C PHE A 1210 -12.93 -32.41 91.49
N SER A 1211 -12.97 -32.90 92.73
CA SER A 1211 -12.01 -32.55 93.79
C SER A 1211 -10.88 -33.57 93.93
N ALA A 1212 -9.63 -33.11 94.04
CA ALA A 1212 -8.54 -33.82 94.71
C ALA A 1212 -7.45 -32.83 95.18
N ALA A 1213 -6.63 -33.25 96.16
CA ALA A 1213 -5.51 -32.46 96.70
C ALA A 1213 -4.41 -32.21 95.62
N GLY A 1214 -3.56 -31.18 95.72
CA GLY A 1214 -3.33 -30.22 96.81
C GLY A 1214 -1.99 -30.43 97.52
N LEU A 1215 -1.36 -29.35 98.00
CA LEU A 1215 -0.02 -29.28 98.62
C LEU A 1215 1.15 -29.53 97.62
N ARG A 1216 2.37 -28.99 97.79
CA ARG A 1216 2.90 -27.89 98.63
C ARG A 1216 4.25 -27.39 98.06
N GLU A 1217 4.65 -26.18 98.47
CA GLU A 1217 6.02 -25.66 98.76
C GLU A 1217 7.22 -26.02 97.83
N GLN A 1218 8.02 -25.08 97.31
CA GLN A 1218 8.79 -23.96 97.92
C GLN A 1218 10.14 -24.39 98.51
N ASP A 1219 11.25 -23.97 97.87
CA ASP A 1219 12.55 -23.57 98.45
C ASP A 1219 13.54 -23.21 97.31
N GLY A 1220 14.51 -22.29 97.45
CA GLY A 1220 14.69 -21.35 98.56
C GLY A 1220 16.01 -20.53 98.55
N ILE A 1221 15.86 -19.18 98.58
CA ILE A 1221 16.78 -18.21 99.24
C ILE A 1221 18.19 -18.00 98.57
N PRO A 1222 19.12 -17.11 99.02
CA PRO A 1222 19.35 -15.81 98.35
C PRO A 1222 20.81 -15.45 97.98
N ILE A 1223 21.01 -14.26 97.37
CA ILE A 1223 22.16 -13.37 97.64
C ILE A 1223 21.65 -11.94 97.93
N VAL A 1224 22.35 -11.20 98.79
CA VAL A 1224 21.97 -9.89 99.36
C VAL A 1224 22.76 -8.74 98.72
N ALA A 1225 22.14 -7.55 98.61
CA ALA A 1225 22.78 -6.33 98.13
C ALA A 1225 23.37 -5.47 99.27
N SER A 1226 24.52 -4.85 99.03
CA SER A 1226 25.11 -3.75 99.82
C SER A 1226 25.95 -2.82 98.94
N SER A 1227 26.32 -1.62 99.42
CA SER A 1227 26.51 -0.42 98.57
C SER A 1227 27.85 0.33 98.74
N ARG A 1228 28.00 1.43 97.96
CA ARG A 1228 29.16 2.36 97.79
C ARG A 1228 30.22 1.87 96.78
N THR A 1229 31.01 2.70 96.10
CA THR A 1229 31.37 4.16 96.20
C THR A 1229 31.66 4.66 94.75
N GLU A 1230 31.26 5.85 94.26
CA GLU A 1230 31.75 7.23 94.51
C GLU A 1230 32.99 7.64 93.65
N ILE A 1231 33.14 8.96 93.37
CA ILE A 1231 34.30 9.70 92.78
C ILE A 1231 34.41 9.81 91.23
N ASN A 1232 34.63 11.04 90.75
CA ASN A 1232 35.01 11.42 89.36
C ASN A 1232 35.65 12.84 89.32
N PRO A 1233 36.93 12.98 88.95
CA PRO A 1233 37.35 13.88 87.86
C PRO A 1233 38.46 13.23 86.98
N GLY A 1234 38.98 13.80 85.87
CA GLY A 1234 38.81 15.06 85.13
C GLY A 1234 39.92 15.13 84.04
N ALA A 1235 40.13 16.16 83.21
CA ALA A 1235 39.41 17.41 82.86
C ALA A 1235 40.04 17.94 81.53
N GLU A 1236 39.54 18.94 80.80
CA GLU A 1236 38.40 19.85 81.03
C GLU A 1236 37.39 19.83 79.83
N ALA A 1237 37.26 20.74 78.85
CA ALA A 1237 37.86 22.06 78.57
C ALA A 1237 36.91 23.03 77.83
N PHE A 1238 36.85 24.27 78.30
CA PHE A 1238 36.35 25.53 77.67
C PHE A 1238 35.21 25.51 76.62
N LEU A 1239 33.99 25.85 77.10
CA LEU A 1239 33.12 27.00 76.72
C LEU A 1239 33.26 27.60 75.29
N THR A 1240 32.17 27.90 74.55
CA THR A 1240 31.16 28.93 74.89
C THR A 1240 29.73 28.72 74.29
N GLN A 1241 28.77 29.58 74.69
CA GLN A 1241 27.34 29.68 74.29
C GLN A 1241 27.08 30.91 73.35
N PRO A 1242 25.83 31.36 73.07
CA PRO A 1242 24.67 30.72 72.37
C PRO A 1242 24.03 31.64 71.28
N HIS A 1243 22.96 31.22 70.57
CA HIS A 1243 21.65 31.94 70.51
C HIS A 1243 20.57 31.34 69.55
N HIS A 1244 19.31 31.47 69.99
CA HIS A 1244 18.03 31.74 69.29
C HIS A 1244 17.58 31.17 67.92
N GLU A 1245 16.34 30.63 67.96
CA GLU A 1245 15.16 30.90 67.09
C GLU A 1245 15.03 30.32 65.66
N MET A 1246 13.78 30.42 65.17
CA MET A 1246 13.17 29.86 63.95
C MET A 1246 13.31 30.85 62.75
N PRO A 1247 12.77 30.59 61.54
CA PRO A 1247 12.11 29.38 61.00
C PRO A 1247 12.67 28.93 59.62
N VAL A 1248 12.15 27.82 59.07
CA VAL A 1248 11.17 27.75 57.95
C VAL A 1248 10.47 26.40 58.05
#